data_AF-W2JHZ4-F1
#
_entry.id   AF-W2JHZ4-F1
#
_cell.length_a   1.000
_cell.length_b   1.000
_cell.length_c   1.000
_cell.angle_alpha   90.00
_cell.angle_beta   90.00
_cell.angle_gamma   90.00
#
_symmetry.space_group_name_H-M   'P 1'
#
loop_
_entity.id
_entity.type
_entity.pdbx_description
1 polymer ?
#
loop_
_entity_poly.entity_id
_entity_poly.type
_entity_poly.pdbx_seq_one_letter_code
_entity_poly.pdbx_strand_id
1 'polypeptide(L)'
;MVNAHSHAFQRGLRGLGETYPKDSAQSSFWTWREEMYKLVGGMSEQQIYDLTRQCFSEMRDAGITSVGEFHYFHHGRPGEGKDGHEFAYDETVLRAARDVGIRIVLLNAYYEHGGFQRAPMVESQKRFKVDSHEVYWKQMDALLSKLADDPTQSLGVVAHSMRAVEVPDIVKLHEESVRRGLVFHIHLEEQTKEVDDCKAAHDGETPMGLLLKHLKIDEKFTAVHCTWTKADELKQFVEKKGNVCICPLTEGNLGDGFPFIASCSDRVCLGTDCNARVDMCEEMRWLEYAHRLHQSRRGVCTDSTSETDLAKLLFRYGTKNGAESLNLQVGEIKEGYAADFALVDIEEEQLKFSTPSSLMGAFIFGANGSSVVKATSVNGKWRETISKKVQETPKSDDSAVSDEHKAQIEAAAALADVNSDDVVKLAIGLNSIVSTSGDEAAVGQAIADWLTTRGWTVHKQKVPPQSDAAVKADRYNVYATRSNSKTPRLLFNSHMDTVPPYLPPRIDSTTLYGRGACDAKSLIAGQMIAAQKLVEAGFGNDVQVLYVVSEETDHSGMKKANELNVKPAHMIVGEPTALKMSKMQKGVLKIQLTQKGVAAHSGYPHLGDSAIDPMIDVLYDLKKESWPTTEDYGNTDLNIGLLNGGQAANALAEQSSAMLMFRLVTEPDVIYKRVEEIVAGRVEMKLYTSNAPVHLTTVEGYDTGVACFNTDIPYFNFDGKAYLVGAGSITDAHCPREFIKLDDLKSVVDYYFKLGKRLIEDGK
;
A
#
# COMPACT_ATOMS: atom_id res chain seq x y z
N MET A 1 -19.03 15.36 6.76
CA MET A 1 -18.88 15.09 8.21
C MET A 1 -17.64 15.82 8.72
N VAL A 2 -17.56 16.07 10.02
CA VAL A 2 -16.44 16.80 10.65
C VAL A 2 -15.73 15.87 11.63
N ASN A 3 -14.43 15.70 11.42
CA ASN A 3 -13.55 14.97 12.31
C ASN A 3 -12.89 15.97 13.27
N ALA A 4 -13.28 16.00 14.54
CA ALA A 4 -12.83 17.02 15.48
C ALA A 4 -11.41 16.81 15.99
N HIS A 5 -10.86 15.59 15.87
CA HIS A 5 -9.55 15.24 16.41
C HIS A 5 -8.86 14.14 15.59
N SER A 6 -7.61 14.39 15.21
CA SER A 6 -6.78 13.45 14.45
C SER A 6 -5.29 13.64 14.70
N HIS A 7 -4.53 12.55 14.58
CA HIS A 7 -3.08 12.55 14.43
C HIS A 7 -2.72 11.82 13.12
N ALA A 8 -2.62 12.54 12.01
CA ALA A 8 -2.51 11.95 10.67
C ALA A 8 -1.30 11.01 10.52
N PHE A 9 -0.17 11.33 11.16
CA PHE A 9 1.02 10.49 11.11
C PHE A 9 0.84 9.13 11.83
N GLN A 10 -0.09 9.02 12.79
CA GLN A 10 -0.36 7.76 13.48
C GLN A 10 -1.06 6.74 12.60
N ARG A 11 -1.58 7.14 11.43
CA ARG A 11 -2.03 6.20 10.39
C ARG A 11 -0.94 5.16 10.05
N GLY A 12 0.33 5.50 10.20
CA GLY A 12 1.46 4.59 9.97
C GLY A 12 1.54 3.43 10.97
N LEU A 13 0.77 3.48 12.05
CA LEU A 13 0.70 2.46 13.10
C LEU A 13 -0.37 1.39 12.84
N ARG A 14 -1.11 1.45 11.72
CA ARG A 14 -2.15 0.47 11.41
C ARG A 14 -1.63 -0.97 11.48
N GLY A 15 -2.15 -1.74 12.44
CA GLY A 15 -1.76 -3.13 12.70
C GLY A 15 -0.43 -3.30 13.47
N LEU A 16 0.30 -2.22 13.74
CA LEU A 16 1.49 -2.22 14.57
C LEU A 16 1.11 -2.04 16.04
N GLY A 17 1.74 -2.78 16.94
CA GLY A 17 1.39 -2.81 18.37
C GLY A 17 0.33 -3.87 18.75
N GLU A 18 -0.27 -4.54 17.77
CA GLU A 18 -1.25 -5.62 17.96
C GLU A 18 -0.60 -7.02 18.19
N THR A 19 0.69 -7.04 18.55
CA THR A 19 1.43 -8.27 18.84
C THR A 19 1.84 -8.30 20.31
N TYR A 20 1.28 -9.25 21.06
CA TYR A 20 1.45 -9.32 22.51
C TYR A 20 2.39 -10.48 22.91
N PRO A 21 3.44 -10.24 23.71
CA PRO A 21 4.27 -11.29 24.26
C PRO A 21 3.45 -12.25 25.16
N LYS A 22 3.69 -13.56 25.05
CA LYS A 22 2.95 -14.63 25.78
C LYS A 22 2.94 -14.48 27.31
N ASP A 23 3.89 -13.74 27.88
CA ASP A 23 4.06 -13.56 29.33
C ASP A 23 3.74 -12.13 29.84
N SER A 24 3.15 -11.25 29.02
CA SER A 24 2.93 -9.86 29.44
C SER A 24 1.53 -9.63 30.04
N ALA A 25 1.46 -9.59 31.37
CA ALA A 25 0.34 -8.96 32.09
C ALA A 25 0.36 -7.40 31.97
N GLN A 26 1.11 -6.84 31.01
CA GLN A 26 1.46 -5.42 30.92
C GLN A 26 1.27 -4.80 29.52
N SER A 27 0.64 -5.51 28.57
CA SER A 27 0.25 -4.90 27.29
C SER A 27 -0.77 -3.79 27.56
N SER A 28 -0.44 -2.55 27.21
CA SER A 28 -1.23 -1.35 27.55
C SER A 28 -0.98 -0.23 26.53
N PHE A 29 -1.69 0.90 26.66
CA PHE A 29 -1.40 2.16 25.94
C PHE A 29 0.11 2.48 25.86
N TRP A 30 0.84 2.21 26.95
CA TRP A 30 2.26 2.54 27.06
C TRP A 30 3.16 1.71 26.15
N THR A 31 2.82 0.44 25.87
CA THR A 31 3.56 -0.40 24.93
C THR A 31 3.25 -0.02 23.48
N TRP A 32 2.01 0.35 23.16
CA TRP A 32 1.66 0.92 21.85
C TRP A 32 2.44 2.22 21.58
N ARG A 33 2.59 3.06 22.60
CA ARG A 33 3.33 4.32 22.51
C ARG A 33 4.81 4.13 22.15
N GLU A 34 5.43 3.01 22.53
CA GLU A 34 6.80 2.70 22.11
C GLU A 34 6.91 2.47 20.60
N GLU A 35 5.93 1.80 19.98
CA GLU A 35 5.86 1.66 18.52
C GLU A 35 5.64 3.01 17.83
N MET A 36 4.80 3.88 18.41
CA MET A 36 4.64 5.26 17.96
C MET A 36 5.97 6.02 17.98
N TYR A 37 6.77 5.89 19.05
CA TYR A 37 8.08 6.52 19.12
C TYR A 37 9.09 5.97 18.11
N LYS A 38 9.05 4.67 17.79
CA LYS A 38 9.86 4.09 16.70
C LYS A 38 9.49 4.69 15.35
N LEU A 39 8.19 4.84 15.08
CA LEU A 39 7.69 5.49 13.87
C LEU A 39 8.19 6.94 13.79
N VAL A 40 7.97 7.74 14.85
CA VAL A 40 8.40 9.16 14.92
C VAL A 40 9.91 9.30 14.77
N GLY A 41 10.71 8.43 15.40
CA GLY A 41 12.16 8.43 15.22
C GLY A 41 12.60 8.14 13.78
N GLY A 42 11.78 7.38 13.04
CA GLY A 42 12.00 6.87 11.68
C GLY A 42 11.61 7.81 10.52
N MET A 43 10.76 8.81 10.75
CA MET A 43 10.14 9.57 9.65
C MET A 43 10.96 10.76 9.13
N SER A 44 11.08 10.85 7.80
CA SER A 44 11.49 12.03 7.02
C SER A 44 10.31 12.96 6.71
N GLU A 45 10.58 14.18 6.22
CA GLU A 45 9.55 15.13 5.79
C GLU A 45 8.63 14.52 4.72
N GLN A 46 9.22 13.87 3.71
CA GLN A 46 8.49 13.25 2.63
C GLN A 46 7.56 12.14 3.14
N GLN A 47 8.01 11.33 4.10
CA GLN A 47 7.19 10.27 4.68
C GLN A 47 5.99 10.83 5.46
N ILE A 48 6.16 11.94 6.19
CA ILE A 48 5.05 12.61 6.87
C ILE A 48 4.06 13.18 5.87
N TYR A 49 4.56 13.84 4.83
CA TYR A 49 3.71 14.37 3.76
C TYR A 49 2.87 13.24 3.14
N ASP A 50 3.50 12.14 2.70
CA ASP A 50 2.82 11.04 2.03
C ASP A 50 1.77 10.38 2.93
N LEU A 51 2.13 10.14 4.20
CA LEU A 51 1.24 9.50 5.16
C LEU A 51 0.05 10.40 5.54
N THR A 52 0.30 11.68 5.76
CA THR A 52 -0.72 12.69 6.06
C THR A 52 -1.67 12.86 4.89
N ARG A 53 -1.12 12.98 3.67
CA ARG A 53 -1.89 13.05 2.42
C ARG A 53 -2.78 11.82 2.27
N GLN A 54 -2.26 10.63 2.54
CA GLN A 54 -3.04 9.39 2.46
C GLN A 54 -4.16 9.35 3.51
N CYS A 55 -3.88 9.76 4.75
CA CYS A 55 -4.88 9.85 5.82
C CYS A 55 -6.02 10.80 5.46
N PHE A 56 -5.71 12.03 5.04
CA PHE A 56 -6.72 13.00 4.63
C PHE A 56 -7.49 12.57 3.37
N SER A 57 -6.83 11.84 2.47
CA SER A 57 -7.49 11.25 1.31
C SER A 57 -8.57 10.25 1.73
N GLU A 58 -8.25 9.34 2.65
CA GLU A 58 -9.21 8.38 3.19
C GLU A 58 -10.36 9.06 3.94
N MET A 59 -10.07 10.14 4.66
CA MET A 59 -11.10 10.96 5.30
C MET A 59 -12.12 11.48 4.27
N ARG A 60 -11.63 12.08 3.17
CA ARG A 60 -12.51 12.55 2.08
C ARG A 60 -13.29 11.40 1.44
N ASP A 61 -12.65 10.24 1.27
CA ASP A 61 -13.32 9.06 0.72
C ASP A 61 -14.42 8.54 1.66
N ALA A 62 -14.27 8.71 2.97
CA ALA A 62 -15.25 8.36 3.99
C ALA A 62 -16.34 9.45 4.22
N GLY A 63 -16.35 10.53 3.44
CA GLY A 63 -17.34 11.62 3.60
C GLY A 63 -16.98 12.68 4.64
N ILE A 64 -15.75 12.69 5.15
CA ILE A 64 -15.23 13.71 6.04
C ILE A 64 -14.73 14.89 5.19
N THR A 65 -15.23 16.08 5.47
CA THR A 65 -14.92 17.31 4.71
C THR A 65 -14.01 18.25 5.48
N SER A 66 -13.93 18.08 6.80
CA SER A 66 -13.17 18.94 7.70
C SER A 66 -12.50 18.12 8.80
N VAL A 67 -11.26 18.46 9.13
CA VAL A 67 -10.46 17.80 10.17
C VAL A 67 -9.83 18.82 11.13
N GLY A 68 -9.92 18.55 12.43
CA GLY A 68 -9.07 19.12 13.47
C GLY A 68 -7.83 18.26 13.62
N GLU A 69 -6.73 18.65 12.98
CA GLU A 69 -5.48 17.90 13.02
C GLU A 69 -4.67 18.36 14.23
N PHE A 70 -4.66 17.54 15.28
CA PHE A 70 -3.91 17.77 16.51
C PHE A 70 -2.44 17.43 16.26
N HIS A 71 -1.69 18.45 15.88
CA HIS A 71 -0.35 18.34 15.36
C HIS A 71 0.69 18.73 16.41
N TYR A 72 1.38 17.72 16.94
CA TYR A 72 2.53 17.90 17.84
C TYR A 72 3.85 17.44 17.23
N PHE A 73 3.84 16.92 16.00
CA PHE A 73 5.05 16.40 15.37
C PHE A 73 5.71 17.47 14.48
N HIS A 74 6.35 18.45 15.12
CA HIS A 74 6.81 19.70 14.48
C HIS A 74 8.12 19.59 13.70
N HIS A 75 9.13 18.91 14.26
CA HIS A 75 10.51 19.13 13.84
C HIS A 75 11.05 18.06 12.89
N GLY A 76 11.77 18.53 11.86
CA GLY A 76 12.57 17.71 10.96
C GLY A 76 13.75 17.02 11.65
N ARG A 77 14.45 16.12 10.97
CA ARG A 77 15.67 15.52 11.51
C ARG A 77 16.86 16.48 11.42
N PRO A 78 17.82 16.41 12.36
CA PRO A 78 19.09 17.12 12.20
C PRO A 78 19.78 16.72 10.89
N GLY A 79 20.17 17.69 10.06
CA GLY A 79 20.87 17.46 8.78
C GLY A 79 19.98 17.18 7.56
N GLU A 80 18.65 17.20 7.71
CA GLU A 80 17.69 17.12 6.61
C GLU A 80 17.42 18.51 6.02
N GLY A 81 17.72 18.73 4.73
CA GLY A 81 17.32 19.94 3.97
C GLY A 81 18.21 21.19 4.10
N LYS A 82 17.89 22.24 3.32
CA LYS A 82 18.61 23.54 3.29
C LYS A 82 17.93 24.65 4.10
N ASP A 83 16.64 24.51 4.43
CA ASP A 83 15.83 25.53 5.11
C ASP A 83 15.22 24.92 6.39
N GLY A 84 15.75 25.31 7.56
CA GLY A 84 15.11 25.20 8.89
C GLY A 84 14.59 23.83 9.37
N HIS A 85 15.21 23.26 10.41
CA HIS A 85 14.75 22.03 11.07
C HIS A 85 13.53 22.23 12.01
N GLU A 86 13.24 23.48 12.38
CA GLU A 86 12.23 23.83 13.36
C GLU A 86 10.85 24.00 12.69
N PHE A 87 9.80 23.35 13.20
CA PHE A 87 8.43 23.39 12.66
C PHE A 87 8.24 23.04 11.18
N ALA A 88 9.22 22.37 10.54
CA ALA A 88 9.16 21.98 9.13
C ALA A 88 7.89 21.16 8.80
N TYR A 89 7.38 20.40 9.76
CA TYR A 89 6.27 19.49 9.54
C TYR A 89 4.89 20.16 9.67
N ASP A 90 4.80 21.34 10.31
CA ASP A 90 3.57 22.13 10.37
C ASP A 90 3.09 22.47 8.95
N GLU A 91 4.00 23.01 8.14
CA GLU A 91 3.73 23.39 6.76
C GLU A 91 3.53 22.17 5.87
N THR A 92 4.21 21.07 6.18
CA THR A 92 4.06 19.80 5.47
C THR A 92 2.65 19.25 5.59
N VAL A 93 2.07 19.29 6.79
CA VAL A 93 0.69 18.85 7.06
C VAL A 93 -0.32 19.77 6.38
N LEU A 94 -0.12 21.10 6.45
CA LEU A 94 -0.95 22.07 5.74
C LEU A 94 -0.88 21.88 4.22
N ARG A 95 0.31 21.61 3.66
CA ARG A 95 0.50 21.27 2.24
C ARG A 95 -0.30 20.03 1.88
N ALA A 96 -0.18 18.95 2.65
CA ALA A 96 -0.93 17.72 2.42
C ALA A 96 -2.45 17.94 2.44
N ALA A 97 -2.97 18.73 3.39
CA ALA A 97 -4.40 19.07 3.43
C ALA A 97 -4.85 19.83 2.19
N ARG A 98 -4.05 20.81 1.72
CA ARG A 98 -4.32 21.60 0.51
C ARG A 98 -4.37 20.72 -0.74
N ASP A 99 -3.39 19.84 -0.89
CA ASP A 99 -3.28 18.96 -2.06
C ASP A 99 -4.40 17.92 -2.13
N VAL A 100 -4.89 17.48 -0.96
CA VAL A 100 -6.07 16.60 -0.85
C VAL A 100 -7.37 17.38 -1.03
N GLY A 101 -7.37 18.68 -0.75
CA GLY A 101 -8.54 19.54 -0.72
C GLY A 101 -9.48 19.24 0.44
N ILE A 102 -8.94 18.87 1.61
CA ILE A 102 -9.72 18.77 2.86
C ILE A 102 -9.63 20.09 3.62
N ARG A 103 -10.71 20.50 4.29
CA ARG A 103 -10.65 21.64 5.20
C ARG A 103 -9.91 21.22 6.47
N ILE A 104 -8.95 22.02 6.91
CA ILE A 104 -8.13 21.71 8.10
C ILE A 104 -8.17 22.87 9.09
N VAL A 105 -8.39 22.53 10.36
CA VAL A 105 -7.91 23.34 11.48
C VAL A 105 -6.65 22.66 12.00
N LEU A 106 -5.49 23.25 11.75
CA LEU A 106 -4.25 22.74 12.32
C LEU A 106 -4.23 23.14 13.80
N LEU A 107 -4.56 22.18 14.65
CA LEU A 107 -4.53 22.30 16.10
C LEU A 107 -3.07 22.12 16.54
N ASN A 108 -2.31 23.21 16.51
CA ASN A 108 -0.85 23.20 16.69
C ASN A 108 -0.49 23.09 18.18
N ALA A 109 0.27 22.06 18.56
CA ALA A 109 0.50 21.71 19.95
C ALA A 109 1.70 22.41 20.59
N TYR A 110 1.49 22.92 21.78
CA TYR A 110 2.57 23.22 22.71
C TYR A 110 2.89 21.96 23.53
N TYR A 111 4.15 21.53 23.49
CA TYR A 111 4.65 20.34 24.18
C TYR A 111 6.04 20.64 24.77
N GLU A 112 6.21 20.56 26.09
CA GLU A 112 7.44 21.02 26.76
C GLU A 112 8.13 19.95 27.63
N HIS A 113 7.38 18.97 28.14
CA HIS A 113 7.90 18.01 29.12
C HIS A 113 7.57 16.55 28.78
N GLY A 114 8.39 15.61 29.28
CA GLY A 114 8.16 14.18 29.09
C GLY A 114 7.07 13.59 29.99
N GLY A 115 6.63 14.33 31.02
CA GLY A 115 5.67 13.95 32.03
C GLY A 115 5.54 15.03 33.13
N PHE A 116 4.64 14.79 34.10
CA PHE A 116 4.40 15.69 35.24
C PHE A 116 5.68 16.10 35.97
N GLN A 117 5.65 17.26 36.63
CA GLN A 117 6.78 17.81 37.38
C GLN A 117 8.02 18.04 36.50
N ARG A 118 7.80 18.45 35.25
CA ARG A 118 8.87 18.71 34.27
C ARG A 118 9.80 17.51 34.05
N ALA A 119 9.23 16.31 33.98
CA ALA A 119 10.01 15.11 33.71
C ALA A 119 10.77 15.25 32.38
N PRO A 120 12.02 14.76 32.28
CA PRO A 120 12.84 14.92 31.09
C PRO A 120 12.22 14.21 29.87
N MET A 121 12.39 14.81 28.70
CA MET A 121 11.96 14.21 27.44
C MET A 121 12.86 13.06 27.01
N VAL A 122 12.26 12.02 26.43
CA VAL A 122 13.00 11.01 25.66
C VAL A 122 13.33 11.54 24.24
N GLU A 123 14.24 10.87 23.53
CA GLU A 123 14.73 11.34 22.22
C GLU A 123 13.61 11.56 21.20
N SER A 124 12.63 10.66 21.14
CA SER A 124 11.47 10.80 20.23
C SER A 124 10.63 12.04 20.52
N GLN A 125 10.46 12.41 21.79
CA GLN A 125 9.68 13.57 22.23
C GLN A 125 10.35 14.90 21.88
N LYS A 126 11.67 14.92 21.65
CA LYS A 126 12.36 16.15 21.21
C LYS A 126 11.83 16.69 19.90
N ARG A 127 11.25 15.83 19.05
CA ARG A 127 10.63 16.25 17.78
C ARG A 127 9.29 16.96 17.95
N PHE A 128 8.77 17.01 19.17
CA PHE A 128 7.54 17.70 19.56
C PHE A 128 7.81 19.00 20.33
N LYS A 129 9.05 19.18 20.78
CA LYS A 129 9.40 20.17 21.80
C LYS A 129 9.23 21.60 21.30
N VAL A 130 8.44 22.39 22.01
CA VAL A 130 8.41 23.85 21.83
C VAL A 130 9.19 24.51 22.96
N ASP A 131 10.20 25.29 22.61
CA ASP A 131 11.18 25.82 23.58
C ASP A 131 10.63 26.94 24.49
N SER A 132 9.63 27.70 24.00
CA SER A 132 8.99 28.76 24.79
C SER A 132 7.70 29.25 24.14
N HIS A 133 6.90 29.99 24.90
CA HIS A 133 5.69 30.66 24.38
C HIS A 133 6.02 31.66 23.27
N GLU A 134 7.16 32.35 23.34
CA GLU A 134 7.58 33.30 22.30
C GLU A 134 7.81 32.59 20.97
N VAL A 135 8.52 31.45 20.99
CA VAL A 135 8.77 30.61 19.83
C VAL A 135 7.45 30.06 19.26
N TYR A 136 6.58 29.53 20.12
CA TYR A 136 5.26 29.04 19.74
C TYR A 136 4.44 30.11 19.01
N TRP A 137 4.29 31.29 19.60
CA TRP A 137 3.46 32.35 19.03
C TRP A 137 4.07 32.96 17.77
N LYS A 138 5.41 33.03 17.68
CA LYS A 138 6.09 33.42 16.44
C LYS A 138 5.78 32.47 15.29
N GLN A 139 5.79 31.16 15.55
CA GLN A 139 5.40 30.16 14.56
C GLN A 139 3.92 30.28 14.19
N MET A 140 3.03 30.41 15.17
CA MET A 140 1.59 30.60 14.93
C MET A 140 1.32 31.85 14.07
N ASP A 141 2.00 32.96 14.35
CA ASP A 141 1.88 34.20 13.56
C ASP A 141 2.40 34.03 12.12
N ALA A 142 3.51 33.31 11.95
CA ALA A 142 4.05 33.00 10.62
C ALA A 142 3.09 32.14 9.80
N LEU A 143 2.50 31.10 10.41
CA LEU A 143 1.49 30.26 9.76
C LEU A 143 0.22 31.06 9.43
N LEU A 144 -0.34 31.83 10.37
CA LEU A 144 -1.52 32.65 10.12
C LEU A 144 -1.33 33.61 8.94
N SER A 145 -0.14 34.21 8.82
CA SER A 145 0.17 35.07 7.68
C SER A 145 0.17 34.32 6.35
N LYS A 146 0.58 33.04 6.32
CA LYS A 146 0.57 32.20 5.11
C LYS A 146 -0.82 31.68 4.74
N LEU A 147 -1.72 31.57 5.71
CA LEU A 147 -3.07 31.01 5.54
C LEU A 147 -4.13 32.08 5.23
N ALA A 148 -3.79 33.37 5.26
CA ALA A 148 -4.76 34.47 5.18
C ALA A 148 -5.70 34.40 3.95
N ASP A 149 -5.22 33.88 2.81
CA ASP A 149 -5.97 33.80 1.55
C ASP A 149 -6.62 32.42 1.32
N ASP A 150 -6.42 31.44 2.21
CA ASP A 150 -6.97 30.09 2.07
C ASP A 150 -8.19 29.89 2.99
N PRO A 151 -9.43 29.95 2.46
CA PRO A 151 -10.63 29.83 3.28
C PRO A 151 -10.85 28.39 3.80
N THR A 152 -9.99 27.44 3.47
CA THR A 152 -10.07 26.04 3.88
C THR A 152 -9.06 25.66 4.96
N GLN A 153 -8.18 26.58 5.36
CA GLN A 153 -7.15 26.33 6.37
C GLN A 153 -7.20 27.38 7.48
N SER A 154 -7.22 26.92 8.73
CA SER A 154 -7.14 27.79 9.91
C SER A 154 -6.30 27.12 11.00
N LEU A 155 -6.00 27.86 12.08
CA LEU A 155 -5.24 27.33 13.21
C LEU A 155 -6.11 27.23 14.47
N GLY A 156 -5.72 26.31 15.35
CA GLY A 156 -6.16 26.26 16.73
C GLY A 156 -4.97 26.02 17.65
N VAL A 157 -5.17 26.33 18.93
CA VAL A 157 -4.14 26.23 19.97
C VAL A 157 -4.33 24.91 20.69
N VAL A 158 -3.22 24.23 20.96
CA VAL A 158 -3.23 23.03 21.78
C VAL A 158 -2.21 23.17 22.89
N ALA A 159 -2.60 22.84 24.12
CA ALA A 159 -1.66 22.33 25.10
C ALA A 159 -1.78 20.81 25.08
N HIS A 160 -0.70 20.08 24.77
CA HIS A 160 -0.84 18.65 24.45
C HIS A 160 -1.59 17.88 25.55
N SER A 161 -1.08 17.93 26.78
CA SER A 161 -1.75 17.42 27.98
C SER A 161 -1.10 18.00 29.23
N MET A 162 -1.70 17.82 30.41
CA MET A 162 -1.09 18.24 31.69
C MET A 162 0.21 17.50 32.02
N ARG A 163 0.48 16.39 31.35
CA ARG A 163 1.77 15.69 31.43
C ARG A 163 2.86 16.45 30.67
N ALA A 164 2.52 17.10 29.57
CA ALA A 164 3.48 17.73 28.68
C ALA A 164 3.63 19.24 28.90
N VAL A 165 2.66 19.87 29.58
CA VAL A 165 2.61 21.32 29.81
C VAL A 165 2.13 21.60 31.24
N GLU A 166 2.86 22.45 31.96
CA GLU A 166 2.50 22.81 33.34
C GLU A 166 1.26 23.74 33.37
N VAL A 167 0.44 23.64 34.43
CA VAL A 167 -0.82 24.40 34.57
C VAL A 167 -0.68 25.91 34.31
N PRO A 168 0.34 26.63 34.85
CA PRO A 168 0.49 28.06 34.57
C PRO A 168 0.69 28.39 33.08
N ASP A 169 1.29 27.48 32.33
CA ASP A 169 1.55 27.67 30.90
C ASP A 169 0.33 27.30 30.06
N ILE A 170 -0.43 26.27 30.47
CA ILE A 170 -1.79 26.01 29.95
C ILE A 170 -2.68 27.25 30.10
N VAL A 171 -2.68 27.90 31.27
CA VAL A 171 -3.47 29.12 31.52
C VAL A 171 -3.09 30.23 30.53
N LYS A 172 -1.79 30.53 30.39
CA LYS A 172 -1.31 31.58 29.48
C LYS A 172 -1.64 31.27 28.02
N LEU A 173 -1.49 30.01 27.58
CA LEU A 173 -1.82 29.60 26.22
C LEU A 173 -3.32 29.78 25.94
N HIS A 174 -4.17 29.41 26.90
CA HIS A 174 -5.62 29.56 26.81
C HIS A 174 -6.07 31.03 26.84
N GLU A 175 -5.52 31.85 27.74
CA GLU A 175 -5.85 33.29 27.78
C GLU A 175 -5.51 33.98 26.45
N GLU A 176 -4.37 33.60 25.86
CA GLU A 176 -3.93 34.13 24.58
C GLU A 176 -4.74 33.58 23.40
N SER A 177 -5.18 32.32 23.43
CA SER A 177 -6.10 31.76 22.42
C SER A 177 -7.44 32.50 22.43
N VAL A 178 -7.99 32.78 23.62
CA VAL A 178 -9.22 33.58 23.81
C VAL A 178 -9.02 34.98 23.26
N ARG A 179 -7.91 35.66 23.58
CA ARG A 179 -7.60 37.01 23.07
C ARG A 179 -7.55 37.05 21.54
N ARG A 180 -7.03 35.99 20.92
CA ARG A 180 -6.91 35.84 19.46
C ARG A 180 -8.16 35.24 18.80
N GLY A 181 -9.12 34.76 19.58
CA GLY A 181 -10.33 34.11 19.10
C GLY A 181 -10.09 32.72 18.48
N LEU A 182 -8.98 32.07 18.79
CA LEU A 182 -8.65 30.71 18.34
C LEU A 182 -9.31 29.64 19.22
N VAL A 183 -9.58 28.47 18.67
CA VAL A 183 -10.02 27.31 19.46
C VAL A 183 -8.88 26.79 20.33
N PHE A 184 -9.21 26.15 21.45
CA PHE A 184 -8.25 25.56 22.39
C PHE A 184 -8.57 24.09 22.63
N HIS A 185 -7.61 23.20 22.39
CA HIS A 185 -7.77 21.75 22.52
C HIS A 185 -6.73 21.16 23.47
N ILE A 186 -7.08 20.10 24.20
CA ILE A 186 -6.17 19.39 25.11
C ILE A 186 -6.60 17.91 25.26
N HIS A 187 -5.64 16.98 25.27
CA HIS A 187 -5.91 15.60 25.72
C HIS A 187 -6.11 15.58 27.23
N LEU A 188 -7.19 14.95 27.70
CA LEU A 188 -7.58 15.02 29.09
C LEU A 188 -8.15 13.70 29.60
N GLU A 189 -7.52 13.13 30.62
CA GLU A 189 -8.05 12.00 31.40
C GLU A 189 -8.41 10.76 30.56
N GLU A 190 -7.64 10.53 29.50
CA GLU A 190 -7.70 9.36 28.62
C GLU A 190 -7.38 8.06 29.39
N GLN A 191 -6.37 8.12 30.27
CA GLN A 191 -5.82 6.97 31.00
C GLN A 191 -5.87 7.18 32.51
N THR A 192 -6.21 6.13 33.28
CA THR A 192 -6.23 6.16 34.76
C THR A 192 -4.90 6.61 35.35
N LYS A 193 -3.78 6.19 34.75
CA LYS A 193 -2.44 6.60 35.16
C LYS A 193 -2.23 8.12 35.09
N GLU A 194 -2.80 8.80 34.10
CA GLU A 194 -2.71 10.28 34.03
C GLU A 194 -3.44 10.92 35.22
N VAL A 195 -4.63 10.43 35.54
CA VAL A 195 -5.44 10.90 36.67
C VAL A 195 -4.68 10.71 37.99
N ASP A 196 -4.10 9.53 38.19
CA ASP A 196 -3.38 9.20 39.43
C ASP A 196 -2.07 9.99 39.57
N ASP A 197 -1.29 10.11 38.49
CA ASP A 197 -0.06 10.91 38.49
C ASP A 197 -0.37 12.40 38.72
N CYS A 198 -1.47 12.93 38.15
CA CYS A 198 -1.92 14.30 38.39
C CYS A 198 -2.28 14.55 39.85
N LYS A 199 -3.08 13.66 40.45
CA LYS A 199 -3.45 13.76 41.87
C LYS A 199 -2.22 13.73 42.76
N ALA A 200 -1.23 12.91 42.43
CA ALA A 200 0.03 12.84 43.16
C ALA A 200 0.85 14.14 43.01
N ALA A 201 0.82 14.79 41.85
CA ALA A 201 1.55 16.03 41.58
C ALA A 201 0.85 17.31 42.09
N HIS A 202 -0.48 17.29 42.26
CA HIS A 202 -1.29 18.47 42.50
C HIS A 202 -2.28 18.30 43.68
N ASP A 203 -1.79 17.79 44.81
CA ASP A 203 -2.52 17.73 46.09
C ASP A 203 -3.92 17.07 46.01
N GLY A 204 -4.03 16.02 45.20
CA GLY A 204 -5.26 15.23 45.04
C GLY A 204 -6.25 15.77 43.99
N GLU A 205 -5.91 16.85 43.28
CA GLU A 205 -6.72 17.42 42.20
C GLU A 205 -6.64 16.55 40.92
N THR A 206 -7.76 16.42 40.21
CA THR A 206 -7.82 15.79 38.88
C THR A 206 -7.42 16.78 37.79
N PRO A 207 -6.99 16.31 36.60
CA PRO A 207 -6.76 17.21 35.47
C PRO A 207 -7.95 18.13 35.15
N MET A 208 -9.18 17.59 35.08
CA MET A 208 -10.39 18.40 34.84
C MET A 208 -10.63 19.40 35.98
N GLY A 209 -10.45 19.00 37.24
CA GLY A 209 -10.57 19.88 38.40
C GLY A 209 -9.64 21.08 38.33
N LEU A 210 -8.39 20.86 37.92
CA LEU A 210 -7.40 21.92 37.70
C LEU A 210 -7.83 22.87 36.58
N LEU A 211 -8.33 22.35 35.44
CA LEU A 211 -8.84 23.22 34.37
C LEU A 211 -10.01 24.08 34.85
N LEU A 212 -10.99 23.49 35.55
CA LEU A 212 -12.16 24.20 36.06
C LEU A 212 -11.82 25.30 37.06
N LYS A 213 -10.76 25.10 37.83
CA LYS A 213 -10.24 26.02 38.85
C LYS A 213 -9.46 27.19 38.25
N HIS A 214 -8.66 26.93 37.22
CA HIS A 214 -7.70 27.91 36.71
C HIS A 214 -8.11 28.57 35.39
N LEU A 215 -8.98 27.94 34.59
CA LEU A 215 -9.36 28.42 33.27
C LEU A 215 -10.82 28.88 33.21
N LYS A 216 -11.05 29.89 32.38
CA LYS A 216 -12.39 30.33 32.00
C LYS A 216 -12.86 29.53 30.79
N ILE A 217 -13.41 28.35 31.04
CA ILE A 217 -13.97 27.48 29.99
C ILE A 217 -15.09 28.19 29.22
N ASP A 218 -15.10 28.03 27.90
CA ASP A 218 -16.12 28.53 26.98
C ASP A 218 -16.36 27.55 25.81
N GLU A 219 -17.20 27.95 24.84
CA GLU A 219 -17.55 27.14 23.68
C GLU A 219 -16.42 26.85 22.68
N LYS A 220 -15.25 27.50 22.80
CA LYS A 220 -14.08 27.27 21.95
C LYS A 220 -13.06 26.34 22.59
N PHE A 221 -13.33 25.88 23.82
CA PHE A 221 -12.53 24.87 24.50
C PHE A 221 -13.04 23.47 24.16
N THR A 222 -12.14 22.58 23.75
CA THR A 222 -12.42 21.15 23.57
C THR A 222 -11.46 20.30 24.39
N ALA A 223 -12.01 19.46 25.26
CA ALA A 223 -11.27 18.41 25.96
C ALA A 223 -11.44 17.09 25.20
N VAL A 224 -10.33 16.46 24.83
CA VAL A 224 -10.32 15.20 24.08
C VAL A 224 -10.27 14.02 25.06
N HIS A 225 -11.03 12.97 24.77
CA HIS A 225 -11.29 11.76 25.56
C HIS A 225 -12.24 11.96 26.74
N CYS A 226 -11.75 12.55 27.84
CA CYS A 226 -12.49 12.65 29.11
C CYS A 226 -12.97 11.28 29.65
N THR A 227 -12.28 10.20 29.28
CA THR A 227 -12.69 8.80 29.55
C THR A 227 -12.87 8.54 31.04
N TRP A 228 -11.95 9.07 31.85
CA TRP A 228 -11.92 8.89 33.31
C TRP A 228 -12.33 10.15 34.10
N THR A 229 -13.00 11.09 33.43
CA THR A 229 -13.49 12.30 34.10
C THR A 229 -14.65 12.00 35.04
N LYS A 230 -14.59 12.58 36.25
CA LYS A 230 -15.69 12.46 37.20
C LYS A 230 -16.95 13.12 36.63
N ALA A 231 -18.10 12.49 36.84
CA ALA A 231 -19.35 12.94 36.24
C ALA A 231 -19.76 14.38 36.64
N ASP A 232 -19.45 14.80 37.87
CA ASP A 232 -19.71 16.14 38.39
C ASP A 232 -18.76 17.21 37.80
N GLU A 233 -17.49 16.88 37.63
CA GLU A 233 -16.50 17.73 36.96
C GLU A 233 -16.83 17.88 35.46
N LEU A 234 -17.15 16.77 34.78
CA LEU A 234 -17.56 16.78 33.38
C LEU A 234 -18.83 17.62 33.17
N LYS A 235 -19.81 17.49 34.07
CA LYS A 235 -21.01 18.31 34.05
C LYS A 235 -20.69 19.80 34.21
N GLN A 236 -19.85 20.18 35.15
CA GLN A 236 -19.43 21.57 35.34
C GLN A 236 -18.72 22.14 34.11
N PHE A 237 -17.87 21.35 33.46
CA PHE A 237 -17.17 21.75 32.24
C PHE A 237 -18.14 22.03 31.08
N VAL A 238 -19.13 21.16 30.89
CA VAL A 238 -20.19 21.32 29.87
C VAL A 238 -21.14 22.48 30.20
N GLU A 239 -21.48 22.70 31.47
CA GLU A 239 -22.27 23.86 31.90
C GLU A 239 -21.55 25.19 31.61
N LYS A 240 -20.22 25.18 31.64
CA LYS A 240 -19.37 26.28 31.16
C LYS A 240 -19.17 26.31 29.64
N LYS A 241 -19.89 25.46 28.90
CA LYS A 241 -19.92 25.32 27.43
C LYS A 241 -18.72 24.62 26.79
N GLY A 242 -17.83 24.01 27.57
CA GLY A 242 -16.74 23.21 27.01
C GLY A 242 -17.26 22.03 26.17
N ASN A 243 -16.52 21.70 25.11
CA ASN A 243 -16.84 20.56 24.23
C ASN A 243 -16.02 19.33 24.62
N VAL A 244 -16.61 18.16 24.44
CA VAL A 244 -15.97 16.86 24.72
C VAL A 244 -15.80 16.12 23.40
N CYS A 245 -14.57 15.93 22.95
CA CYS A 245 -14.26 15.15 21.76
C CYS A 245 -13.97 13.71 22.15
N ILE A 246 -14.78 12.76 21.70
CA ILE A 246 -14.63 11.34 21.98
C ILE A 246 -14.12 10.64 20.73
N CYS A 247 -13.22 9.69 20.87
CA CYS A 247 -12.60 8.96 19.76
C CYS A 247 -12.87 7.45 19.88
N PRO A 248 -14.14 6.98 19.71
CA PRO A 248 -14.55 5.64 20.12
C PRO A 248 -13.70 4.49 19.56
N LEU A 249 -13.28 4.56 18.29
CA LEU A 249 -12.46 3.52 17.70
C LEU A 249 -11.05 3.47 18.30
N THR A 250 -10.42 4.62 18.52
CA THR A 250 -9.09 4.68 19.14
C THR A 250 -9.16 4.31 20.62
N GLU A 251 -10.14 4.82 21.36
CA GLU A 251 -10.33 4.50 22.78
C GLU A 251 -10.60 3.00 23.00
N GLY A 252 -11.36 2.40 22.08
CA GLY A 252 -11.57 0.94 22.04
C GLY A 252 -10.29 0.17 21.67
N ASN A 253 -9.49 0.68 20.75
CA ASN A 253 -8.23 0.06 20.32
C ASN A 253 -7.15 0.11 21.42
N LEU A 254 -7.00 1.25 22.09
CA LEU A 254 -5.99 1.47 23.14
C LEU A 254 -6.42 0.91 24.51
N GLY A 255 -7.69 0.54 24.65
CA GLY A 255 -8.23 -0.02 25.88
C GLY A 255 -8.41 1.03 26.97
N ASP A 256 -8.70 2.28 26.59
CA ASP A 256 -8.86 3.40 27.51
C ASP A 256 -10.12 3.24 28.38
N GLY A 257 -11.20 2.77 27.76
CA GLY A 257 -12.56 2.81 28.28
C GLY A 257 -13.43 3.74 27.44
N PHE A 258 -14.64 4.06 27.91
CA PHE A 258 -15.53 5.01 27.24
C PHE A 258 -16.16 5.96 28.28
N PRO A 259 -16.16 7.28 28.03
CA PRO A 259 -16.72 8.25 28.97
C PRO A 259 -18.23 8.06 29.11
N PHE A 260 -18.77 8.31 30.31
CA PHE A 260 -20.22 8.30 30.52
C PHE A 260 -20.86 9.59 29.97
N ILE A 261 -21.39 9.54 28.74
CA ILE A 261 -21.81 10.76 28.03
C ILE A 261 -23.15 11.37 28.47
N ALA A 262 -23.87 10.77 29.42
CA ALA A 262 -25.20 11.23 29.78
C ALA A 262 -25.22 12.65 30.38
N SER A 263 -24.09 13.15 30.91
CA SER A 263 -23.99 14.53 31.41
C SER A 263 -23.44 15.52 30.40
N CYS A 264 -23.04 15.09 29.19
CA CYS A 264 -22.38 15.94 28.20
C CYS A 264 -22.96 15.87 26.78
N SER A 265 -24.08 15.17 26.58
CA SER A 265 -24.65 14.84 25.27
C SER A 265 -24.84 16.01 24.29
N ASP A 266 -25.10 17.24 24.75
CA ASP A 266 -25.23 18.39 23.85
C ASP A 266 -23.88 18.96 23.36
N ARG A 267 -22.77 18.57 23.97
CA ARG A 267 -21.41 19.08 23.72
C ARG A 267 -20.42 18.00 23.26
N VAL A 268 -20.93 16.84 22.86
CA VAL A 268 -20.10 15.75 22.30
C VAL A 268 -19.81 16.01 20.82
N CYS A 269 -18.54 15.93 20.45
CA CYS A 269 -18.08 15.76 19.08
C CYS A 269 -17.21 14.50 18.95
N LEU A 270 -16.89 14.10 17.73
CA LEU A 270 -16.19 12.84 17.45
C LEU A 270 -14.88 13.06 16.69
N GLY A 271 -13.88 12.26 17.02
CA GLY A 271 -12.57 12.22 16.36
C GLY A 271 -12.17 10.82 15.90
N THR A 272 -11.32 10.72 14.89
CA THR A 272 -10.70 9.43 14.46
C THR A 272 -9.31 9.21 15.03
N ASP A 273 -8.74 10.24 15.65
CA ASP A 273 -7.53 10.19 16.47
C ASP A 273 -6.35 9.45 15.83
N CYS A 274 -6.03 8.23 16.29
CA CYS A 274 -4.85 7.49 15.81
C CYS A 274 -4.99 7.01 14.37
N ASN A 275 -6.20 7.10 13.80
CA ASN A 275 -6.53 6.73 12.43
C ASN A 275 -6.25 5.26 12.11
N ALA A 276 -6.25 4.36 13.10
CA ALA A 276 -6.23 2.92 12.89
C ALA A 276 -7.36 2.49 11.94
N ARG A 277 -8.51 3.16 12.06
CA ARG A 277 -9.64 3.11 11.14
C ARG A 277 -10.16 4.54 10.92
N VAL A 278 -10.50 4.89 9.67
CA VAL A 278 -11.07 6.20 9.32
C VAL A 278 -12.48 5.99 8.78
N ASP A 279 -13.48 6.15 9.64
CA ASP A 279 -14.90 6.05 9.29
C ASP A 279 -15.82 6.65 10.37
N MET A 280 -16.43 7.81 10.10
CA MET A 280 -17.29 8.47 11.09
C MET A 280 -18.60 7.71 11.36
N CYS A 281 -19.10 6.89 10.42
CA CYS A 281 -20.25 6.02 10.70
C CYS A 281 -19.89 5.00 11.77
N GLU A 282 -18.65 4.52 11.72
CA GLU A 282 -18.13 3.55 12.68
C GLU A 282 -17.85 4.20 14.04
N GLU A 283 -17.31 5.43 14.09
CA GLU A 283 -17.18 6.19 15.35
C GLU A 283 -18.54 6.38 16.03
N MET A 284 -19.54 6.88 15.27
CA MET A 284 -20.91 7.07 15.77
C MET A 284 -21.52 5.77 16.30
N ARG A 285 -21.33 4.67 15.58
CA ARG A 285 -21.84 3.34 15.95
C ARG A 285 -21.17 2.83 17.22
N TRP A 286 -19.85 2.95 17.33
CA TRP A 286 -19.09 2.46 18.48
C TRP A 286 -19.35 3.25 19.75
N LEU A 287 -19.60 4.56 19.66
CA LEU A 287 -20.05 5.35 20.81
C LEU A 287 -21.32 4.74 21.44
N GLU A 288 -22.34 4.47 20.63
CA GLU A 288 -23.55 3.82 21.13
C GLU A 288 -23.27 2.38 21.57
N TYR A 289 -22.54 1.59 20.80
CA TYR A 289 -22.33 0.16 21.10
C TYR A 289 -21.55 -0.06 22.39
N ALA A 290 -20.55 0.76 22.68
CA ALA A 290 -19.85 0.75 23.96
C ALA A 290 -20.81 0.95 25.13
N HIS A 291 -21.71 1.93 25.02
CA HIS A 291 -22.74 2.17 26.03
C HIS A 291 -23.76 1.03 26.13
N ARG A 292 -24.15 0.43 25.01
CA ARG A 292 -25.02 -0.77 25.01
C ARG A 292 -24.38 -1.93 25.73
N LEU A 293 -23.10 -2.20 25.47
CA LEU A 293 -22.35 -3.27 26.10
C LEU A 293 -22.24 -3.05 27.61
N HIS A 294 -21.97 -1.81 28.03
CA HIS A 294 -21.88 -1.47 29.45
C HIS A 294 -23.23 -1.57 30.18
N GLN A 295 -24.34 -1.15 29.55
CA GLN A 295 -25.66 -1.08 30.21
C GLN A 295 -26.62 -2.20 29.84
N SER A 296 -26.22 -3.14 28.99
CA SER A 296 -27.04 -4.27 28.51
C SER A 296 -28.41 -3.88 27.94
N ARG A 297 -28.51 -2.74 27.25
CA ARG A 297 -29.75 -2.25 26.59
C ARG A 297 -29.44 -1.40 25.35
N ARG A 298 -30.47 -1.07 24.57
CA ARG A 298 -30.36 -0.24 23.34
C ARG A 298 -30.84 1.19 23.58
N GLY A 299 -30.39 2.14 22.76
CA GLY A 299 -30.84 3.53 22.82
C GLY A 299 -30.26 4.26 24.01
N VAL A 300 -29.00 3.99 24.37
CA VAL A 300 -28.44 4.48 25.64
C VAL A 300 -28.09 5.96 25.53
N CYS A 301 -27.54 6.41 24.40
CA CYS A 301 -27.13 7.80 24.24
C CYS A 301 -28.31 8.79 24.33
N THR A 302 -29.52 8.36 23.99
CA THR A 302 -30.72 9.22 23.95
C THR A 302 -31.28 9.56 25.34
N ASP A 303 -30.98 8.78 26.37
CA ASP A 303 -31.55 8.92 27.72
C ASP A 303 -31.34 10.28 28.37
N SER A 304 -30.28 10.97 27.97
CA SER A 304 -29.90 12.28 28.51
C SER A 304 -30.45 13.46 27.71
N THR A 305 -31.17 13.19 26.63
CA THR A 305 -31.59 14.22 25.66
C THR A 305 -33.10 14.17 25.46
N SER A 306 -33.65 15.25 24.89
CA SER A 306 -35.03 15.24 24.37
C SER A 306 -35.15 14.56 22.99
N GLU A 307 -34.02 14.18 22.38
CA GLU A 307 -33.98 13.50 21.09
C GLU A 307 -34.22 12.00 21.27
N THR A 308 -35.30 11.50 20.70
CA THR A 308 -35.65 10.07 20.71
C THR A 308 -35.07 9.32 19.51
N ASP A 309 -34.64 10.04 18.47
CA ASP A 309 -34.01 9.51 17.28
C ASP A 309 -32.50 9.44 17.46
N LEU A 310 -32.03 8.28 17.93
CA LEU A 310 -30.62 8.01 18.16
C LEU A 310 -29.73 8.32 16.94
N ALA A 311 -30.22 8.05 15.72
CA ALA A 311 -29.43 8.28 14.51
C ALA A 311 -29.19 9.78 14.30
N LYS A 312 -30.21 10.63 14.52
CA LYS A 312 -30.06 12.08 14.47
C LYS A 312 -29.09 12.61 15.52
N LEU A 313 -29.19 12.09 16.74
CA LEU A 313 -28.31 12.48 17.84
C LEU A 313 -26.84 12.19 17.49
N LEU A 314 -26.53 10.98 17.05
CA LEU A 314 -25.17 10.58 16.67
C LEU A 314 -24.68 11.35 15.43
N PHE A 315 -25.55 11.56 14.43
CA PHE A 315 -25.19 12.35 13.25
C PHE A 315 -24.81 13.78 13.61
N ARG A 316 -25.52 14.40 14.57
CA ARG A 316 -25.21 15.72 15.11
C ARG A 316 -23.80 15.77 15.71
N TYR A 317 -23.36 14.72 16.41
CA TYR A 317 -22.01 14.63 16.99
C TYR A 317 -20.92 14.62 15.91
N GLY A 318 -21.11 13.86 14.83
CA GLY A 318 -20.18 13.77 13.70
C GLY A 318 -20.29 14.89 12.65
N THR A 319 -21.16 15.90 12.88
CA THR A 319 -21.38 17.00 11.94
C THR A 319 -21.36 18.35 12.63
N LYS A 320 -22.51 18.83 13.11
CA LYS A 320 -22.69 20.15 13.72
C LYS A 320 -21.78 20.35 14.93
N ASN A 321 -21.79 19.42 15.88
CA ASN A 321 -21.01 19.59 17.11
C ASN A 321 -19.50 19.56 16.81
N GLY A 322 -19.07 18.73 15.86
CA GLY A 322 -17.70 18.76 15.34
C GLY A 322 -17.35 20.12 14.75
N ALA A 323 -18.21 20.71 13.92
CA ALA A 323 -18.00 22.05 13.35
C ALA A 323 -17.91 23.14 14.44
N GLU A 324 -18.79 23.09 15.45
CA GLU A 324 -18.79 24.02 16.58
C GLU A 324 -17.49 23.93 17.39
N SER A 325 -17.00 22.71 17.68
CA SER A 325 -15.73 22.48 18.41
C SER A 325 -14.48 23.00 17.69
N LEU A 326 -14.56 23.15 16.37
CA LEU A 326 -13.50 23.69 15.52
C LEU A 326 -13.77 25.15 15.11
N ASN A 327 -14.86 25.76 15.61
CA ASN A 327 -15.31 27.12 15.26
C ASN A 327 -15.44 27.33 13.74
N LEU A 328 -16.03 26.35 13.04
CA LEU A 328 -16.23 26.37 11.60
C LEU A 328 -17.70 26.56 11.22
N GLN A 329 -17.97 27.31 10.15
CA GLN A 329 -19.30 27.41 9.53
C GLN A 329 -19.52 26.28 8.51
N VAL A 330 -19.52 25.04 9.01
CA VAL A 330 -19.75 23.78 8.27
C VAL A 330 -20.63 22.84 9.08
N GLY A 331 -20.82 21.59 8.65
CA GLY A 331 -21.54 20.57 9.42
C GLY A 331 -23.06 20.63 9.28
N GLU A 332 -23.60 21.67 8.65
CA GLU A 332 -25.01 21.80 8.29
C GLU A 332 -25.14 22.33 6.85
N ILE A 333 -26.17 21.89 6.12
CA ILE A 333 -26.51 22.44 4.80
C ILE A 333 -27.46 23.61 5.02
N LYS A 334 -26.91 24.82 5.05
CA LYS A 334 -27.64 26.05 5.37
C LYS A 334 -27.01 27.25 4.66
N GLU A 335 -27.82 28.24 4.28
CA GLU A 335 -27.32 29.51 3.76
C GLU A 335 -26.32 30.16 4.73
N GLY A 336 -25.21 30.68 4.19
CA GLY A 336 -24.11 31.27 4.96
C GLY A 336 -23.05 30.27 5.44
N TYR A 337 -23.24 28.96 5.25
CA TYR A 337 -22.22 27.94 5.57
C TYR A 337 -21.41 27.59 4.31
N ALA A 338 -20.19 27.08 4.49
CA ALA A 338 -19.39 26.63 3.36
C ALA A 338 -20.03 25.40 2.69
N ALA A 339 -19.83 25.25 1.38
CA ALA A 339 -20.33 24.13 0.59
C ALA A 339 -19.52 22.84 0.83
N ASP A 340 -19.57 22.38 2.08
CA ASP A 340 -18.88 21.20 2.62
C ASP A 340 -19.90 20.09 2.89
N PHE A 341 -20.04 19.13 1.97
CA PHE A 341 -20.99 18.01 2.10
C PHE A 341 -20.57 16.80 1.26
N ALA A 342 -21.20 15.65 1.52
CA ALA A 342 -20.91 14.40 0.84
C ALA A 342 -22.12 13.93 0.02
N LEU A 343 -21.87 13.36 -1.15
CA LEU A 343 -22.87 12.65 -1.95
C LEU A 343 -22.86 11.18 -1.55
N VAL A 344 -23.98 10.69 -1.00
CA VAL A 344 -24.15 9.28 -0.58
C VAL A 344 -24.98 8.55 -1.63
N ASP A 345 -24.53 7.37 -2.05
CA ASP A 345 -25.24 6.52 -2.97
C ASP A 345 -26.28 5.67 -2.26
N ILE A 346 -27.54 6.08 -2.36
CA ILE A 346 -28.65 5.37 -1.72
C ILE A 346 -28.99 4.04 -2.41
N GLU A 347 -28.53 3.83 -3.64
CA GLU A 347 -28.73 2.58 -4.40
C GLU A 347 -27.67 1.51 -4.09
N GLU A 348 -26.68 1.82 -3.25
CA GLU A 348 -25.70 0.85 -2.79
C GLU A 348 -26.35 -0.27 -1.97
N GLU A 349 -25.76 -1.47 -2.01
CA GLU A 349 -26.34 -2.68 -1.39
C GLU A 349 -26.71 -2.48 0.09
N GLN A 350 -25.88 -1.69 0.80
CA GLN A 350 -26.04 -1.39 2.22
C GLN A 350 -27.23 -0.46 2.51
N LEU A 351 -27.71 0.31 1.52
CA LEU A 351 -28.72 1.36 1.68
C LEU A 351 -29.96 1.20 0.79
N LYS A 352 -29.91 0.43 -0.30
CA LYS A 352 -30.94 0.37 -1.36
C LYS A 352 -32.35 -0.04 -0.93
N PHE A 353 -32.49 -0.67 0.24
CA PHE A 353 -33.79 -1.04 0.81
C PHE A 353 -34.23 -0.15 1.96
N SER A 354 -33.47 0.92 2.26
CA SER A 354 -33.85 1.88 3.29
C SER A 354 -34.97 2.81 2.81
N THR A 355 -35.82 3.21 3.74
CA THR A 355 -36.88 4.20 3.52
C THR A 355 -36.37 5.58 3.97
N PRO A 356 -37.00 6.70 3.55
CA PRO A 356 -36.64 8.02 4.07
C PRO A 356 -36.57 8.09 5.62
N SER A 357 -37.46 7.38 6.31
CA SER A 357 -37.48 7.31 7.78
C SER A 357 -36.37 6.44 8.39
N SER A 358 -35.81 5.49 7.65
CA SER A 358 -34.77 4.57 8.15
C SER A 358 -33.38 4.83 7.58
N LEU A 359 -33.25 5.70 6.56
CA LEU A 359 -32.01 5.94 5.82
C LEU A 359 -30.86 6.40 6.73
N MET A 360 -31.08 7.35 7.64
CA MET A 360 -30.03 7.82 8.55
C MET A 360 -29.57 6.71 9.51
N GLY A 361 -30.52 5.93 10.02
CA GLY A 361 -30.21 4.76 10.83
C GLY A 361 -29.43 3.71 10.03
N ALA A 362 -29.81 3.44 8.78
CA ALA A 362 -29.10 2.52 7.90
C ALA A 362 -27.68 3.03 7.57
N PHE A 363 -27.52 4.34 7.33
CA PHE A 363 -26.22 4.97 7.08
C PHE A 363 -25.26 4.82 8.26
N ILE A 364 -25.72 5.09 9.49
CA ILE A 364 -24.86 5.02 10.68
C ILE A 364 -24.63 3.57 11.13
N PHE A 365 -25.70 2.78 11.25
CA PHE A 365 -25.62 1.44 11.86
C PHE A 365 -25.39 0.31 10.86
N GLY A 366 -25.65 0.53 9.56
CA GLY A 366 -25.58 -0.49 8.53
C GLY A 366 -24.49 -0.25 7.48
N ALA A 367 -24.11 1.01 7.22
CA ALA A 367 -23.16 1.32 6.16
C ALA A 367 -21.71 1.49 6.66
N ASN A 368 -20.75 1.28 5.75
CA ASN A 368 -19.39 1.76 5.86
C ASN A 368 -19.27 3.05 5.04
N GLY A 369 -18.82 4.15 5.67
CA GLY A 369 -18.83 5.48 5.06
C GLY A 369 -18.09 5.52 3.72
N SER A 370 -16.91 4.92 3.67
CA SER A 370 -16.11 4.85 2.44
C SER A 370 -16.71 3.98 1.34
N SER A 371 -17.65 3.09 1.63
CA SER A 371 -18.31 2.27 0.61
C SER A 371 -19.49 2.98 -0.06
N VAL A 372 -20.22 3.81 0.69
CA VAL A 372 -21.46 4.43 0.21
C VAL A 372 -21.31 5.88 -0.22
N VAL A 373 -20.24 6.57 0.20
CA VAL A 373 -19.96 7.94 -0.27
C VAL A 373 -19.37 7.89 -1.69
N LYS A 374 -19.99 8.62 -2.62
CA LYS A 374 -19.57 8.76 -4.04
C LYS A 374 -18.63 9.95 -4.27
N ALA A 375 -18.86 11.04 -3.56
CA ALA A 375 -18.06 12.25 -3.70
C ALA A 375 -18.15 13.13 -2.45
N THR A 376 -17.15 13.98 -2.23
CA THR A 376 -17.20 15.07 -1.26
C THR A 376 -16.97 16.41 -1.93
N SER A 377 -17.75 17.41 -1.52
CA SER A 377 -17.51 18.81 -1.79
C SER A 377 -16.85 19.44 -0.58
N VAL A 378 -15.77 20.19 -0.79
CA VAL A 378 -15.15 21.08 0.22
C VAL A 378 -15.06 22.46 -0.39
N ASN A 379 -15.67 23.44 0.26
CA ASN A 379 -15.78 24.81 -0.26
C ASN A 379 -16.29 24.88 -1.71
N GLY A 380 -17.26 24.02 -2.05
CA GLY A 380 -17.84 23.92 -3.39
C GLY A 380 -16.99 23.16 -4.43
N LYS A 381 -15.80 22.69 -4.05
CA LYS A 381 -14.92 21.89 -4.93
C LYS A 381 -15.15 20.40 -4.71
N TRP A 382 -15.67 19.75 -5.75
CA TRP A 382 -15.95 18.32 -5.75
C TRP A 382 -14.70 17.47 -5.92
N ARG A 383 -14.69 16.32 -5.23
CA ARG A 383 -13.77 15.22 -5.43
C ARG A 383 -14.53 13.90 -5.33
N GLU A 384 -14.40 13.06 -6.35
CA GLU A 384 -14.95 11.70 -6.34
C GLU A 384 -14.17 10.79 -5.38
N THR A 385 -14.85 9.85 -4.75
CA THR A 385 -14.22 8.89 -3.83
C THR A 385 -13.50 7.78 -4.59
N ILE A 386 -12.35 7.34 -4.08
CA ILE A 386 -11.48 6.38 -4.76
C ILE A 386 -12.04 4.93 -4.66
N SER A 387 -12.84 4.63 -3.63
CA SER A 387 -13.29 3.27 -3.27
C SER A 387 -14.18 2.57 -4.31
N LYS A 388 -14.87 3.31 -5.18
CA LYS A 388 -15.72 2.73 -6.25
C LYS A 388 -15.00 2.47 -7.57
N LYS A 389 -13.75 2.88 -7.73
CA LYS A 389 -12.93 2.51 -8.91
C LYS A 389 -12.45 1.04 -8.90
N VAL A 390 -12.85 0.22 -7.92
CA VAL A 390 -12.43 -1.20 -7.80
C VAL A 390 -13.47 -2.19 -8.36
N GLN A 391 -14.66 -1.75 -8.81
CA GLN A 391 -15.66 -2.65 -9.44
C GLN A 391 -16.10 -2.30 -10.87
N GLU A 392 -15.48 -1.31 -11.50
CA GLU A 392 -15.43 -1.20 -12.95
C GLU A 392 -13.96 -1.17 -13.34
N THR A 393 -13.55 -2.03 -14.28
CA THR A 393 -12.19 -2.09 -14.83
C THR A 393 -11.65 -0.67 -15.06
N PRO A 394 -10.73 -0.16 -14.22
CA PRO A 394 -10.53 1.26 -14.16
C PRO A 394 -9.55 1.73 -15.23
N LYS A 395 -9.98 2.76 -15.97
CA LYS A 395 -9.10 3.74 -16.59
C LYS A 395 -8.26 4.40 -15.50
N SER A 396 -6.96 4.46 -15.74
CA SER A 396 -5.88 5.02 -14.93
C SER A 396 -6.14 6.45 -14.43
N ASP A 397 -5.79 6.74 -13.17
CA ASP A 397 -5.23 8.03 -12.68
C ASP A 397 -4.86 7.86 -11.18
N ASP A 398 -3.60 7.58 -10.80
CA ASP A 398 -2.42 8.45 -10.57
C ASP A 398 -2.54 9.48 -9.43
N SER A 399 -2.02 9.12 -8.24
CA SER A 399 -1.82 10.03 -7.10
C SER A 399 -0.35 10.40 -6.94
N ALA A 400 -0.03 11.64 -7.35
CA ALA A 400 1.19 12.41 -7.08
C ALA A 400 2.52 11.68 -7.27
N VAL A 401 2.74 11.23 -8.49
CA VAL A 401 4.06 11.13 -9.11
C VAL A 401 4.81 12.47 -8.89
N SER A 402 6.02 12.46 -8.31
CA SER A 402 6.84 13.68 -8.13
C SER A 402 6.99 14.42 -9.46
N ASP A 403 7.21 15.74 -9.48
CA ASP A 403 7.39 16.47 -10.75
C ASP A 403 8.54 15.89 -11.58
N GLU A 404 9.58 15.37 -10.91
CA GLU A 404 10.63 14.60 -11.56
C GLU A 404 10.10 13.33 -12.21
N HIS A 405 9.31 12.52 -11.50
CA HIS A 405 8.76 11.29 -12.03
C HIS A 405 7.71 11.56 -13.14
N LYS A 406 6.93 12.66 -13.06
CA LYS A 406 6.03 13.09 -14.15
C LYS A 406 6.84 13.52 -15.36
N ALA A 407 7.89 14.31 -15.17
CA ALA A 407 8.80 14.71 -16.23
C ALA A 407 9.49 13.48 -16.87
N GLN A 408 9.84 12.46 -16.08
CA GLN A 408 10.40 11.20 -16.60
C GLN A 408 9.37 10.41 -17.43
N ILE A 409 8.10 10.39 -17.04
CA ILE A 409 7.01 9.78 -17.81
C ILE A 409 6.76 10.58 -19.10
N GLU A 410 6.67 11.92 -19.02
CA GLU A 410 6.50 12.79 -20.19
C GLU A 410 7.68 12.68 -21.16
N ALA A 411 8.91 12.62 -20.64
CA ALA A 411 10.11 12.40 -21.44
C ALA A 411 10.09 11.04 -22.13
N ALA A 412 9.64 9.98 -21.44
CA ALA A 412 9.46 8.67 -22.04
C ALA A 412 8.39 8.72 -23.13
N ALA A 413 7.22 9.31 -22.86
CA ALA A 413 6.13 9.46 -23.82
C ALA A 413 6.56 10.24 -25.08
N ALA A 414 7.39 11.28 -24.93
CA ALA A 414 7.92 12.05 -26.05
C ALA A 414 8.93 11.26 -26.91
N LEU A 415 9.61 10.27 -26.34
CA LEU A 415 10.56 9.40 -27.03
C LEU A 415 9.93 8.11 -27.58
N ALA A 416 8.76 7.73 -27.06
CA ALA A 416 8.08 6.48 -27.40
C ALA A 416 7.77 6.41 -28.90
N ASP A 417 8.37 5.44 -29.60
CA ASP A 417 8.10 5.20 -31.01
C ASP A 417 8.25 3.71 -31.34
N VAL A 418 7.11 3.04 -31.47
CA VAL A 418 7.04 1.61 -31.82
C VAL A 418 7.49 1.30 -33.25
N ASN A 419 7.75 2.31 -34.08
CA ASN A 419 8.24 2.18 -35.45
C ASN A 419 9.70 2.64 -35.61
N SER A 420 10.37 3.06 -34.53
CA SER A 420 11.74 3.58 -34.56
C SER A 420 12.82 2.50 -34.80
N ASP A 421 13.94 2.88 -35.42
CA ASP A 421 15.18 2.08 -35.49
C ASP A 421 16.18 2.40 -34.35
N ASP A 422 15.88 3.42 -33.54
CA ASP A 422 16.56 3.67 -32.26
C ASP A 422 16.00 2.73 -31.18
N VAL A 423 16.88 1.92 -30.57
CA VAL A 423 16.50 0.89 -29.59
C VAL A 423 15.87 1.45 -28.33
N VAL A 424 16.27 2.65 -27.89
CA VAL A 424 15.70 3.28 -26.71
C VAL A 424 14.26 3.69 -27.01
N LYS A 425 14.04 4.37 -28.14
CA LYS A 425 12.68 4.79 -28.56
C LYS A 425 11.75 3.60 -28.81
N LEU A 426 12.26 2.55 -29.45
CA LEU A 426 11.52 1.31 -29.69
C LEU A 426 11.17 0.61 -28.38
N ALA A 427 12.14 0.46 -27.48
CA ALA A 427 11.91 -0.15 -26.16
C ALA A 427 10.88 0.65 -25.36
N ILE A 428 10.98 1.98 -25.30
CA ILE A 428 9.97 2.81 -24.62
C ILE A 428 8.59 2.63 -25.27
N GLY A 429 8.52 2.59 -26.61
CA GLY A 429 7.29 2.35 -27.36
C GLY A 429 6.63 1.03 -26.96
N LEU A 430 7.38 -0.09 -26.97
CA LEU A 430 6.87 -1.39 -26.54
C LEU A 430 6.50 -1.42 -25.05
N ASN A 431 7.31 -0.76 -24.20
CA ASN A 431 7.04 -0.66 -22.78
C ASN A 431 5.76 0.13 -22.46
N SER A 432 5.40 1.10 -23.31
CA SER A 432 4.18 1.91 -23.21
C SER A 432 2.89 1.12 -23.52
N ILE A 433 3.01 -0.09 -24.06
CA ILE A 433 1.87 -0.96 -24.36
C ILE A 433 1.70 -1.95 -23.20
N VAL A 434 0.51 -1.98 -22.61
CA VAL A 434 0.15 -2.97 -21.57
C VAL A 434 0.24 -4.38 -22.17
N SER A 435 0.95 -5.27 -21.48
CA SER A 435 1.12 -6.66 -21.88
C SER A 435 1.19 -7.58 -20.65
N THR A 436 0.44 -7.26 -19.59
CA THR A 436 0.25 -8.22 -18.49
C THR A 436 -0.31 -9.54 -19.04
N SER A 437 0.12 -10.68 -18.53
CA SER A 437 -0.28 -11.99 -19.10
C SER A 437 -1.80 -12.06 -19.33
N GLY A 438 -2.20 -12.30 -20.58
CA GLY A 438 -3.59 -12.21 -21.06
C GLY A 438 -3.96 -10.95 -21.87
N ASP A 439 -3.13 -9.90 -21.86
CA ASP A 439 -3.33 -8.61 -22.56
C ASP A 439 -2.26 -8.34 -23.64
N GLU A 440 -1.60 -9.37 -24.17
CA GLU A 440 -0.41 -9.22 -25.05
C GLU A 440 -0.74 -8.79 -26.50
N ALA A 441 -2.01 -8.76 -26.88
CA ALA A 441 -2.46 -8.56 -28.26
C ALA A 441 -1.91 -7.28 -28.91
N ALA A 442 -1.90 -6.18 -28.14
CA ALA A 442 -1.51 -4.86 -28.64
C ALA A 442 0.01 -4.77 -28.86
N VAL A 443 0.82 -5.34 -27.96
CA VAL A 443 2.28 -5.34 -28.13
C VAL A 443 2.68 -6.27 -29.26
N GLY A 444 2.02 -7.42 -29.40
CA GLY A 444 2.21 -8.33 -30.53
C GLY A 444 1.85 -7.69 -31.87
N GLN A 445 0.82 -6.84 -31.91
CA GLN A 445 0.48 -6.06 -33.11
C GLN A 445 1.59 -5.07 -33.47
N ALA A 446 2.07 -4.29 -32.49
CA ALA A 446 3.14 -3.32 -32.72
C ALA A 446 4.43 -3.96 -33.23
N ILE A 447 4.83 -5.10 -32.65
CA ILE A 447 5.99 -5.89 -33.11
C ILE A 447 5.77 -6.39 -34.55
N ALA A 448 4.58 -6.93 -34.84
CA ALA A 448 4.23 -7.40 -36.18
C ALA A 448 4.29 -6.27 -37.23
N ASP A 449 3.82 -5.08 -36.89
CA ASP A 449 3.83 -3.92 -37.79
C ASP A 449 5.25 -3.40 -38.03
N TRP A 450 6.08 -3.30 -36.98
CA TRP A 450 7.49 -2.92 -37.11
C TRP A 450 8.27 -3.88 -38.04
N LEU A 451 8.02 -5.19 -37.91
CA LEU A 451 8.63 -6.22 -38.73
C LEU A 451 8.11 -6.16 -40.18
N THR A 452 6.80 -6.02 -40.36
CA THR A 452 6.16 -5.96 -41.69
C THR A 452 6.62 -4.75 -42.48
N THR A 453 6.71 -3.56 -41.85
CA THR A 453 7.18 -2.32 -42.51
C THR A 453 8.61 -2.41 -42.99
N ARG A 454 9.43 -3.25 -42.36
CA ARG A 454 10.81 -3.55 -42.79
C ARG A 454 10.87 -4.67 -43.82
N GLY A 455 9.76 -5.34 -44.11
CA GLY A 455 9.61 -6.36 -45.16
C GLY A 455 9.77 -7.81 -44.67
N TRP A 456 9.61 -8.05 -43.37
CA TRP A 456 9.50 -9.41 -42.84
C TRP A 456 8.12 -10.00 -43.16
N THR A 457 8.06 -11.29 -43.42
CA THR A 457 6.78 -12.03 -43.46
C THR A 457 6.41 -12.43 -42.05
N VAL A 458 5.30 -11.90 -41.53
CA VAL A 458 4.85 -12.12 -40.15
C VAL A 458 3.69 -13.10 -40.10
N HIS A 459 3.76 -14.05 -39.16
CA HIS A 459 2.73 -15.01 -38.84
C HIS A 459 2.31 -14.84 -37.38
N LYS A 460 1.03 -14.51 -37.16
CA LYS A 460 0.42 -14.43 -35.83
C LYS A 460 -0.18 -15.77 -35.48
N GLN A 461 0.36 -16.46 -34.48
CA GLN A 461 -0.11 -17.78 -34.07
C GLN A 461 -0.99 -17.66 -32.83
N LYS A 462 -2.31 -17.82 -33.00
CA LYS A 462 -3.28 -17.73 -31.90
C LYS A 462 -2.99 -18.78 -30.81
N VAL A 463 -3.00 -18.33 -29.54
CA VAL A 463 -2.76 -19.17 -28.36
C VAL A 463 -4.02 -19.16 -27.50
N PRO A 464 -4.74 -20.28 -27.35
CA PRO A 464 -5.92 -20.32 -26.49
C PRO A 464 -5.52 -20.18 -25.01
N PRO A 465 -6.39 -19.60 -24.16
CA PRO A 465 -6.16 -19.59 -22.71
C PRO A 465 -6.21 -21.02 -22.13
N GLN A 466 -5.33 -21.32 -21.17
CA GLN A 466 -5.32 -22.64 -20.50
C GLN A 466 -6.15 -22.70 -19.21
N SER A 467 -6.65 -21.58 -18.66
CA SER A 467 -7.53 -21.58 -17.48
C SER A 467 -8.54 -20.42 -17.45
N ASP A 468 -9.63 -20.61 -16.68
CA ASP A 468 -10.78 -19.69 -16.57
C ASP A 468 -10.50 -18.37 -15.83
N ALA A 469 -9.31 -18.20 -15.26
CA ALA A 469 -8.93 -17.00 -14.53
C ALA A 469 -8.46 -15.90 -15.50
N ALA A 470 -9.43 -15.10 -15.98
CA ALA A 470 -9.26 -13.83 -16.68
C ALA A 470 -8.34 -13.85 -17.92
N VAL A 471 -8.89 -14.21 -19.09
CA VAL A 471 -8.19 -13.97 -20.36
C VAL A 471 -9.14 -13.37 -21.40
N LYS A 472 -8.73 -12.25 -22.04
CA LYS A 472 -9.39 -11.70 -23.22
C LYS A 472 -9.08 -12.55 -24.46
N ALA A 473 -10.02 -12.63 -25.39
CA ALA A 473 -10.08 -13.70 -26.40
C ALA A 473 -9.06 -13.65 -27.57
N ASP A 474 -8.09 -12.72 -27.59
CA ASP A 474 -7.26 -12.49 -28.79
C ASP A 474 -5.76 -12.29 -28.52
N ARG A 475 -5.09 -13.36 -28.05
CA ARG A 475 -3.63 -13.41 -27.84
C ARG A 475 -2.95 -14.36 -28.82
N TYR A 476 -1.73 -14.01 -29.24
CA TYR A 476 -0.99 -14.75 -30.25
C TYR A 476 0.52 -14.56 -30.10
N ASN A 477 1.30 -15.59 -30.47
CA ASN A 477 2.72 -15.45 -30.70
C ASN A 477 2.97 -14.68 -32.00
N VAL A 478 4.11 -13.99 -32.09
CA VAL A 478 4.58 -13.32 -33.32
C VAL A 478 5.81 -14.04 -33.83
N TYR A 479 5.67 -14.73 -34.96
CA TYR A 479 6.78 -15.36 -35.68
C TYR A 479 7.03 -14.60 -36.98
N ALA A 480 8.29 -14.28 -37.29
CA ALA A 480 8.60 -13.59 -38.54
C ALA A 480 9.89 -14.09 -39.20
N THR A 481 9.88 -14.06 -40.54
CA THR A 481 10.95 -14.59 -41.39
C THR A 481 11.06 -13.83 -42.72
N ARG A 482 12.24 -13.84 -43.35
CA ARG A 482 12.46 -13.41 -44.75
C ARG A 482 12.51 -14.57 -45.74
N SER A 483 12.53 -15.80 -45.23
CA SER A 483 12.58 -17.02 -46.03
C SER A 483 11.49 -17.99 -45.59
N ASN A 484 11.13 -18.94 -46.46
CA ASN A 484 10.22 -20.03 -46.08
C ASN A 484 10.95 -21.18 -45.36
N SER A 485 12.19 -20.98 -44.93
CA SER A 485 12.97 -22.02 -44.25
C SER A 485 12.33 -22.37 -42.90
N LYS A 486 12.21 -23.67 -42.64
CA LYS A 486 11.85 -24.19 -41.31
C LYS A 486 13.07 -24.54 -40.47
N THR A 487 14.26 -24.39 -41.03
CA THR A 487 15.54 -24.67 -40.36
C THR A 487 16.43 -23.44 -40.48
N PRO A 488 16.06 -22.30 -39.86
CA PRO A 488 16.92 -21.13 -39.86
C PRO A 488 18.23 -21.45 -39.12
N ARG A 489 19.27 -20.70 -39.43
CA ARG A 489 20.52 -20.82 -38.66
C ARG A 489 20.38 -20.20 -37.28
N LEU A 490 19.65 -19.09 -37.19
CA LEU A 490 19.44 -18.35 -35.97
C LEU A 490 17.96 -18.02 -35.77
N LEU A 491 17.46 -18.29 -34.57
CA LEU A 491 16.17 -17.81 -34.08
C LEU A 491 16.39 -16.92 -32.85
N PHE A 492 15.97 -15.66 -32.93
CA PHE A 492 15.81 -14.84 -31.72
C PHE A 492 14.47 -15.13 -31.06
N ASN A 493 14.48 -15.24 -29.74
CA ASN A 493 13.29 -15.49 -28.95
C ASN A 493 13.32 -14.71 -27.63
N SER A 494 12.14 -14.32 -27.16
CA SER A 494 11.86 -13.74 -25.83
C SER A 494 10.33 -13.69 -25.68
N HIS A 495 9.82 -13.32 -24.51
CA HIS A 495 8.39 -13.25 -24.22
C HIS A 495 7.86 -11.81 -24.18
N MET A 496 6.60 -11.66 -24.58
CA MET A 496 5.91 -10.37 -24.66
C MET A 496 5.11 -10.04 -23.40
N ASP A 497 4.71 -11.07 -22.65
CA ASP A 497 3.94 -10.89 -21.44
C ASP A 497 4.81 -10.45 -20.26
N THR A 498 4.18 -9.79 -19.30
CA THR A 498 4.81 -9.29 -18.07
C THR A 498 3.94 -9.60 -16.85
N VAL A 499 4.52 -9.68 -15.66
CA VAL A 499 3.73 -9.77 -14.41
C VAL A 499 2.94 -8.49 -14.08
N PRO A 500 1.79 -8.57 -13.38
CA PRO A 500 1.09 -7.41 -12.86
C PRO A 500 1.85 -6.74 -11.69
N PRO A 501 1.61 -5.44 -11.40
CA PRO A 501 0.82 -4.50 -12.20
C PRO A 501 1.59 -3.97 -13.41
N TYR A 502 0.87 -3.37 -14.36
CA TYR A 502 1.48 -2.52 -15.40
C TYR A 502 2.13 -1.30 -14.75
N LEU A 503 3.36 -1.01 -15.13
CA LEU A 503 4.10 0.19 -14.72
C LEU A 503 4.49 0.93 -16.01
N PRO A 504 4.00 2.18 -16.23
CA PRO A 504 4.32 2.93 -17.43
C PRO A 504 5.82 3.20 -17.52
N PRO A 505 6.38 3.28 -18.74
CA PRO A 505 7.79 3.60 -18.89
C PRO A 505 8.06 5.01 -18.41
N ARG A 506 9.18 5.16 -17.69
CA ARG A 506 9.75 6.46 -17.31
C ARG A 506 11.24 6.42 -17.57
N ILE A 507 11.81 7.55 -17.96
CA ILE A 507 13.22 7.61 -18.37
C ILE A 507 13.94 8.78 -17.71
N ASP A 508 15.18 8.53 -17.27
CA ASP A 508 16.14 9.57 -16.91
C ASP A 508 17.37 9.55 -17.84
N SER A 509 18.40 10.35 -17.54
CA SER A 509 19.61 10.46 -18.36
C SER A 509 20.38 9.14 -18.57
N THR A 510 20.18 8.15 -17.72
CA THR A 510 20.96 6.90 -17.67
C THR A 510 20.11 5.63 -17.68
N THR A 511 18.83 5.72 -17.32
CA THR A 511 18.01 4.55 -17.00
C THR A 511 16.61 4.62 -17.60
N LEU A 512 16.16 3.51 -18.18
CA LEU A 512 14.75 3.26 -18.52
C LEU A 512 14.13 2.40 -17.44
N TYR A 513 13.04 2.87 -16.85
CA TYR A 513 12.23 2.12 -15.89
C TYR A 513 10.88 1.78 -16.50
N GLY A 514 10.21 0.78 -15.95
CA GLY A 514 8.86 0.36 -16.38
C GLY A 514 8.72 -1.15 -16.39
N ARG A 515 7.48 -1.64 -16.44
CA ARG A 515 7.21 -3.08 -16.50
C ARG A 515 7.51 -3.58 -17.91
N GLY A 516 8.46 -4.51 -18.04
CA GLY A 516 9.04 -4.93 -19.31
C GLY A 516 10.35 -4.22 -19.66
N ALA A 517 10.81 -3.27 -18.83
CA ALA A 517 12.04 -2.54 -19.08
C ALA A 517 13.24 -3.48 -18.97
N CYS A 518 13.19 -4.39 -18.00
CA CYS A 518 14.17 -5.47 -17.82
C CYS A 518 13.64 -6.78 -18.43
N ASP A 519 12.39 -7.12 -18.13
CA ASP A 519 11.82 -8.46 -18.33
C ASP A 519 10.47 -8.43 -19.06
N ALA A 520 10.40 -8.61 -20.38
CA ALA A 520 11.53 -8.72 -21.31
C ALA A 520 11.41 -7.85 -22.58
N LYS A 521 10.45 -6.91 -22.62
CA LYS A 521 10.13 -6.11 -23.82
C LYS A 521 11.31 -5.31 -24.37
N SER A 522 12.20 -4.80 -23.53
CA SER A 522 13.41 -4.10 -24.01
C SER A 522 14.40 -5.06 -24.71
N LEU A 523 14.44 -6.32 -24.31
CA LEU A 523 15.25 -7.35 -24.98
C LEU A 523 14.67 -7.72 -26.34
N ILE A 524 13.34 -7.77 -26.47
CA ILE A 524 12.66 -7.86 -27.76
C ILE A 524 13.10 -6.72 -28.68
N ALA A 525 13.06 -5.46 -28.22
CA ALA A 525 13.50 -4.31 -29.03
C ALA A 525 14.97 -4.46 -29.49
N GLY A 526 15.85 -4.90 -28.57
CA GLY A 526 17.25 -5.18 -28.89
C GLY A 526 17.42 -6.27 -29.95
N GLN A 527 16.67 -7.37 -29.83
CA GLN A 527 16.69 -8.48 -30.79
C GLN A 527 16.12 -8.09 -32.15
N MET A 528 15.02 -7.32 -32.20
CA MET A 528 14.40 -6.85 -33.45
C MET A 528 15.39 -6.03 -34.29
N ILE A 529 16.07 -5.07 -33.66
CA ILE A 529 17.06 -4.23 -34.34
C ILE A 529 18.30 -5.05 -34.73
N ALA A 530 18.78 -5.94 -33.86
CA ALA A 530 19.91 -6.81 -34.20
C ALA A 530 19.59 -7.75 -35.38
N ALA A 531 18.38 -8.32 -35.42
CA ALA A 531 17.90 -9.15 -36.52
C ALA A 531 17.83 -8.36 -37.83
N GLN A 532 17.36 -7.10 -37.78
CA GLN A 532 17.32 -6.22 -38.94
C GLN A 532 18.74 -5.85 -39.42
N LYS A 533 19.69 -5.57 -38.52
CA LYS A 533 21.11 -5.38 -38.86
C LYS A 533 21.72 -6.62 -39.53
N LEU A 534 21.34 -7.84 -39.11
CA LEU A 534 21.78 -9.08 -39.75
C LEU A 534 21.20 -9.22 -41.17
N VAL A 535 19.94 -8.85 -41.38
CA VAL A 535 19.33 -8.81 -42.73
C VAL A 535 20.11 -7.86 -43.64
N GLU A 536 20.42 -6.66 -43.17
CA GLU A 536 21.19 -5.65 -43.91
C GLU A 536 22.62 -6.09 -44.20
N ALA A 537 23.21 -6.90 -43.32
CA ALA A 537 24.51 -7.54 -43.52
C ALA A 537 24.46 -8.76 -44.47
N GLY A 538 23.30 -9.10 -45.04
CA GLY A 538 23.13 -10.16 -46.04
C GLY A 538 22.72 -11.53 -45.47
N PHE A 539 22.38 -11.63 -44.18
CA PHE A 539 22.00 -12.89 -43.52
C PHE A 539 20.49 -13.10 -43.43
N GLY A 540 19.69 -12.38 -44.22
CA GLY A 540 18.23 -12.38 -44.05
C GLY A 540 17.56 -13.76 -44.18
N ASN A 541 18.12 -14.68 -44.96
CA ASN A 541 17.57 -16.04 -45.07
C ASN A 541 17.90 -16.95 -43.88
N ASP A 542 18.88 -16.56 -43.06
CA ASP A 542 19.44 -17.34 -41.97
C ASP A 542 18.86 -16.97 -40.59
N VAL A 543 18.24 -15.79 -40.47
CA VAL A 543 17.70 -15.25 -39.21
C VAL A 543 16.17 -15.21 -39.21
N GLN A 544 15.58 -15.62 -38.10
CA GLN A 544 14.15 -15.54 -37.81
C GLN A 544 13.93 -15.00 -36.39
N VAL A 545 12.71 -14.53 -36.11
CA VAL A 545 12.31 -14.10 -34.76
C VAL A 545 11.01 -14.80 -34.35
N LEU A 546 10.91 -15.15 -33.06
CA LEU A 546 9.72 -15.73 -32.45
C LEU A 546 9.51 -15.08 -31.07
N TYR A 547 8.44 -14.31 -30.91
CA TYR A 547 8.06 -13.72 -29.63
C TYR A 547 6.78 -14.36 -29.13
N VAL A 548 6.79 -14.80 -27.88
CA VAL A 548 5.75 -15.68 -27.32
C VAL A 548 4.99 -15.03 -26.17
N VAL A 549 3.85 -15.61 -25.82
CA VAL A 549 2.98 -15.18 -24.72
C VAL A 549 2.94 -16.22 -23.59
N SER A 550 2.58 -15.78 -22.38
CA SER A 550 2.44 -16.61 -21.17
C SER A 550 3.70 -17.31 -20.67
N GLU A 551 4.87 -16.72 -20.88
CA GLU A 551 6.08 -17.20 -20.20
C GLU A 551 5.88 -17.10 -18.68
N GLU A 552 5.33 -15.96 -18.22
CA GLU A 552 5.16 -15.62 -16.80
C GLU A 552 4.10 -16.49 -16.08
N THR A 553 3.36 -17.32 -16.82
CA THR A 553 2.25 -18.11 -16.28
C THR A 553 2.39 -19.62 -16.48
N ASP A 554 2.32 -20.09 -17.73
CA ASP A 554 2.09 -21.51 -18.04
C ASP A 554 2.87 -22.01 -19.27
N HIS A 555 3.65 -21.15 -19.91
CA HIS A 555 4.44 -21.42 -21.10
C HIS A 555 3.58 -21.88 -22.31
N SER A 556 2.28 -21.55 -22.32
CA SER A 556 1.35 -21.97 -23.39
C SER A 556 1.73 -21.41 -24.75
N GLY A 557 2.30 -20.20 -24.82
CA GLY A 557 2.81 -19.62 -26.05
C GLY A 557 3.93 -20.44 -26.65
N MET A 558 4.97 -20.77 -25.88
CA MET A 558 6.07 -21.58 -26.38
C MET A 558 5.65 -23.01 -26.72
N LYS A 559 4.81 -23.63 -25.89
CA LYS A 559 4.24 -24.97 -26.20
C LYS A 559 3.52 -24.96 -27.55
N LYS A 560 2.72 -23.92 -27.82
CA LYS A 560 2.01 -23.72 -29.09
C LYS A 560 2.96 -23.44 -30.25
N ALA A 561 4.08 -22.75 -30.01
CA ALA A 561 5.09 -22.45 -31.03
C ALA A 561 5.68 -23.70 -31.70
N ASN A 562 5.67 -24.85 -31.03
CA ASN A 562 6.07 -26.13 -31.63
C ASN A 562 5.31 -26.48 -32.91
N GLU A 563 4.05 -26.06 -33.05
CA GLU A 563 3.26 -26.28 -34.26
C GLU A 563 3.76 -25.49 -35.48
N LEU A 564 4.60 -24.46 -35.27
CA LEU A 564 5.27 -23.77 -36.38
C LEU A 564 6.29 -24.67 -37.08
N ASN A 565 6.72 -25.75 -36.42
CA ASN A 565 7.71 -26.73 -36.90
C ASN A 565 9.04 -26.08 -37.32
N VAL A 566 9.46 -25.04 -36.59
CA VAL A 566 10.75 -24.36 -36.82
C VAL A 566 11.82 -25.05 -35.97
N LYS A 567 12.95 -25.39 -36.61
CA LYS A 567 14.06 -26.15 -36.03
C LYS A 567 15.35 -25.36 -36.23
N PRO A 568 15.61 -24.33 -35.41
CA PRO A 568 16.80 -23.50 -35.58
C PRO A 568 18.08 -24.26 -35.23
N ALA A 569 19.19 -23.97 -35.91
CA ALA A 569 20.49 -24.47 -35.48
C ALA A 569 20.93 -23.81 -34.16
N HIS A 570 20.62 -22.52 -33.99
CA HIS A 570 20.90 -21.73 -32.81
C HIS A 570 19.67 -20.92 -32.39
N MET A 571 19.34 -20.91 -31.10
CA MET A 571 18.29 -20.08 -30.52
C MET A 571 18.87 -19.18 -29.44
N ILE A 572 18.73 -17.86 -29.60
CA ILE A 572 19.10 -16.89 -28.58
C ILE A 572 17.83 -16.44 -27.86
N VAL A 573 17.72 -16.80 -26.58
CA VAL A 573 16.63 -16.38 -25.70
C VAL A 573 17.09 -15.17 -24.89
N GLY A 574 16.34 -14.08 -25.03
CA GLY A 574 16.61 -12.81 -24.36
C GLY A 574 15.94 -12.76 -22.99
N GLU A 575 16.76 -12.79 -21.94
CA GLU A 575 16.37 -12.66 -20.53
C GLU A 575 17.39 -11.79 -19.77
N PRO A 576 17.04 -11.19 -18.62
CA PRO A 576 17.92 -10.25 -17.91
C PRO A 576 19.05 -10.97 -17.15
N THR A 577 20.11 -11.33 -17.88
CA THR A 577 21.28 -12.08 -17.36
C THR A 577 22.52 -11.21 -17.11
N ALA A 578 22.37 -9.89 -17.12
CA ALA A 578 23.42 -8.90 -17.01
C ALA A 578 24.52 -9.07 -18.08
N LEU A 579 24.11 -9.41 -19.31
CA LEU A 579 24.95 -9.75 -20.47
C LEU A 579 25.87 -10.96 -20.27
N LYS A 580 25.62 -11.77 -19.23
CA LYS A 580 26.33 -13.02 -18.99
C LYS A 580 25.56 -14.15 -19.65
N MET A 581 26.25 -14.94 -20.47
CA MET A 581 25.67 -16.09 -21.12
C MET A 581 25.48 -17.22 -20.10
N SER A 582 24.25 -17.64 -19.86
CA SER A 582 24.00 -18.66 -18.85
C SER A 582 24.51 -20.02 -19.32
N LYS A 583 25.30 -20.69 -18.46
CA LYS A 583 25.75 -22.09 -18.62
C LYS A 583 24.62 -23.08 -18.35
N MET A 584 23.65 -22.66 -17.53
CA MET A 584 22.54 -23.48 -17.06
C MET A 584 21.41 -22.56 -16.59
N GLN A 585 20.17 -23.01 -16.76
CA GLN A 585 19.00 -22.44 -16.10
C GLN A 585 18.36 -23.45 -15.14
N LYS A 586 18.12 -23.02 -13.89
CA LYS A 586 17.57 -23.90 -12.86
C LYS A 586 16.19 -24.41 -13.27
N GLY A 587 15.93 -25.69 -12.99
CA GLY A 587 14.61 -26.29 -13.20
C GLY A 587 13.59 -25.74 -12.20
N VAL A 588 12.33 -26.08 -12.40
CA VAL A 588 11.25 -25.75 -11.45
C VAL A 588 10.53 -27.02 -11.00
N LEU A 589 10.08 -27.01 -9.75
CA LEU A 589 9.08 -27.96 -9.26
C LEU A 589 8.11 -27.23 -8.35
N LYS A 590 6.84 -27.20 -8.74
CA LYS A 590 5.75 -26.54 -7.99
C LYS A 590 4.79 -27.59 -7.46
N ILE A 591 4.61 -27.63 -6.14
CA ILE A 591 3.83 -28.63 -5.43
C ILE A 591 2.80 -27.91 -4.55
N GLN A 592 1.57 -28.38 -4.55
CA GLN A 592 0.55 -27.98 -3.59
C GLN A 592 0.40 -29.07 -2.52
N LEU A 593 0.42 -28.67 -1.26
CA LEU A 593 0.06 -29.53 -0.13
C LEU A 593 -1.31 -29.12 0.40
N THR A 594 -2.16 -30.09 0.73
CA THR A 594 -3.48 -29.85 1.31
C THR A 594 -3.77 -30.84 2.42
N GLN A 595 -4.47 -30.39 3.46
CA GLN A 595 -4.93 -31.27 4.52
C GLN A 595 -6.35 -30.92 4.94
N LYS A 596 -7.11 -31.97 5.29
CA LYS A 596 -8.41 -31.86 5.95
C LYS A 596 -8.30 -32.35 7.39
N GLY A 597 -8.98 -31.66 8.27
CA GLY A 597 -9.12 -31.98 9.69
C GLY A 597 -10.59 -32.10 10.05
N VAL A 598 -10.87 -32.14 11.34
CA VAL A 598 -12.21 -32.12 11.91
C VAL A 598 -12.30 -30.91 12.84
N ALA A 599 -13.11 -29.92 12.46
CA ALA A 599 -13.32 -28.74 13.29
C ALA A 599 -13.94 -29.12 14.64
N ALA A 600 -13.41 -28.55 15.71
CA ALA A 600 -13.96 -28.63 17.05
C ALA A 600 -13.61 -27.36 17.81
N HIS A 601 -14.35 -27.06 18.88
CA HIS A 601 -14.00 -25.95 19.76
C HIS A 601 -12.63 -26.24 20.40
N SER A 602 -11.71 -25.27 20.39
CA SER A 602 -10.32 -25.48 20.85
C SER A 602 -10.20 -25.94 22.31
N GLY A 603 -11.22 -25.63 23.13
CA GLY A 603 -11.36 -26.14 24.51
C GLY A 603 -11.66 -27.65 24.63
N TYR A 604 -12.00 -28.33 23.55
CA TYR A 604 -12.28 -29.77 23.51
C TYR A 604 -11.50 -30.43 22.35
N PRO A 605 -10.15 -30.41 22.38
CA PRO A 605 -9.36 -30.81 21.23
C PRO A 605 -9.51 -32.29 20.87
N HIS A 606 -9.89 -33.14 21.82
CA HIS A 606 -10.16 -34.56 21.60
C HIS A 606 -11.42 -34.84 20.73
N LEU A 607 -12.24 -33.83 20.44
CA LEU A 607 -13.42 -33.94 19.59
C LEU A 607 -13.16 -33.58 18.12
N GLY A 608 -11.94 -33.16 17.79
CA GLY A 608 -11.57 -32.81 16.43
C GLY A 608 -10.11 -33.18 16.12
N ASP A 609 -9.66 -32.77 14.95
CA ASP A 609 -8.31 -33.00 14.45
C ASP A 609 -7.90 -31.78 13.63
N SER A 610 -6.78 -31.15 13.98
CA SER A 610 -6.36 -29.89 13.35
C SER A 610 -5.67 -30.18 12.02
N ALA A 611 -6.20 -29.65 10.92
CA ALA A 611 -5.54 -29.71 9.62
C ALA A 611 -4.19 -28.96 9.58
N ILE A 612 -3.96 -28.03 10.50
CA ILE A 612 -2.74 -27.21 10.55
C ILE A 612 -1.58 -28.01 11.12
N ASP A 613 -1.80 -28.86 12.11
CA ASP A 613 -0.75 -29.54 12.87
C ASP A 613 0.15 -30.41 11.96
N PRO A 614 -0.37 -31.38 11.17
CA PRO A 614 0.46 -32.16 10.25
C PRO A 614 1.07 -31.31 9.12
N MET A 615 0.44 -30.19 8.74
CA MET A 615 0.99 -29.25 7.76
C MET A 615 2.23 -28.56 8.32
N ILE A 616 2.19 -28.06 9.57
CA ILE A 616 3.35 -27.46 10.23
C ILE A 616 4.50 -28.46 10.32
N ASP A 617 4.21 -29.70 10.72
CA ASP A 617 5.23 -30.75 10.84
C ASP A 617 5.92 -31.05 9.50
N VAL A 618 5.14 -31.23 8.44
CA VAL A 618 5.68 -31.48 7.09
C VAL A 618 6.51 -30.30 6.59
N LEU A 619 6.01 -29.07 6.72
CA LEU A 619 6.74 -27.88 6.29
C LEU A 619 8.03 -27.68 7.08
N TYR A 620 8.02 -28.00 8.37
CA TYR A 620 9.20 -27.96 9.22
C TYR A 620 10.26 -28.97 8.77
N ASP A 621 9.85 -30.22 8.49
CA ASP A 621 10.74 -31.27 8.00
C ASP A 621 11.32 -30.91 6.63
N LEU A 622 10.50 -30.39 5.71
CA LEU A 622 10.96 -29.92 4.40
C LEU A 622 11.98 -28.77 4.49
N LYS A 623 11.84 -27.86 5.47
CA LYS A 623 12.81 -26.79 5.71
C LYS A 623 14.13 -27.29 6.31
N LYS A 624 14.11 -28.42 7.02
CA LYS A 624 15.30 -29.05 7.59
C LYS A 624 16.04 -29.95 6.61
N GLU A 625 15.38 -30.36 5.54
CA GLU A 625 15.98 -31.22 4.54
C GLU A 625 17.16 -30.52 3.85
N SER A 626 18.25 -31.27 3.70
CA SER A 626 19.40 -30.84 2.91
C SER A 626 19.13 -31.12 1.44
N TRP A 627 18.71 -30.10 0.70
CA TRP A 627 18.44 -30.23 -0.72
C TRP A 627 19.73 -30.36 -1.56
N PRO A 628 19.70 -31.07 -2.70
CA PRO A 628 20.87 -31.26 -3.55
C PRO A 628 21.55 -29.96 -3.95
N THR A 629 22.88 -29.97 -3.93
CA THR A 629 23.74 -28.86 -4.36
C THR A 629 24.77 -29.35 -5.36
N THR A 630 25.24 -28.45 -6.21
CA THR A 630 26.29 -28.71 -7.20
C THR A 630 27.34 -27.61 -7.12
N GLU A 631 28.61 -27.96 -7.31
CA GLU A 631 29.72 -27.01 -7.24
C GLU A 631 29.59 -25.91 -8.30
N ASP A 632 29.17 -26.28 -9.51
CA ASP A 632 29.09 -25.38 -10.66
C ASP A 632 27.83 -24.50 -10.69
N TYR A 633 26.75 -24.92 -10.02
CA TYR A 633 25.43 -24.31 -10.19
C TYR A 633 24.68 -23.98 -8.89
N GLY A 634 25.28 -24.25 -7.74
CA GLY A 634 24.73 -23.94 -6.43
C GLY A 634 23.64 -24.90 -5.97
N ASN A 635 22.74 -24.40 -5.12
CA ASN A 635 21.78 -25.23 -4.37
C ASN A 635 20.45 -25.41 -5.10
N THR A 636 19.74 -26.49 -4.75
CA THR A 636 18.28 -26.55 -4.91
C THR A 636 17.65 -25.75 -3.79
N ASP A 637 16.81 -24.76 -4.15
CA ASP A 637 16.22 -23.82 -3.19
C ASP A 637 14.72 -24.08 -3.04
N LEU A 638 14.24 -24.29 -1.79
CA LEU A 638 12.82 -24.41 -1.45
C LEU A 638 12.26 -23.05 -1.01
N ASN A 639 11.15 -22.64 -1.63
CA ASN A 639 10.31 -21.53 -1.19
C ASN A 639 8.90 -22.04 -0.81
N ILE A 640 8.45 -21.74 0.41
CA ILE A 640 7.05 -21.90 0.83
C ILE A 640 6.35 -20.58 0.48
N GLY A 641 5.77 -20.52 -0.72
CA GLY A 641 5.25 -19.28 -1.29
C GLY A 641 3.88 -18.85 -0.75
N LEU A 642 3.04 -19.82 -0.35
CA LEU A 642 1.71 -19.55 0.25
C LEU A 642 1.44 -20.56 1.36
N LEU A 643 0.80 -20.11 2.45
CA LEU A 643 0.35 -20.95 3.56
C LEU A 643 -1.00 -20.41 4.09
N ASN A 644 -2.02 -21.26 4.11
CA ASN A 644 -3.36 -20.93 4.62
C ASN A 644 -3.86 -22.04 5.55
N GLY A 645 -4.64 -21.71 6.58
CA GLY A 645 -5.32 -22.69 7.41
C GLY A 645 -6.11 -22.07 8.56
N GLY A 646 -7.19 -22.75 8.96
CA GLY A 646 -8.06 -22.32 10.06
C GLY A 646 -9.01 -21.19 9.71
N GLN A 647 -10.00 -20.98 10.59
CA GLN A 647 -11.06 -19.97 10.41
C GLN A 647 -11.26 -19.08 11.64
N ALA A 648 -10.81 -19.50 12.82
CA ALA A 648 -10.84 -18.75 14.07
C ALA A 648 -9.85 -19.35 15.08
N ALA A 649 -9.32 -18.54 16.01
CA ALA A 649 -8.35 -18.99 17.01
C ALA A 649 -8.93 -19.99 18.04
N ASN A 650 -10.25 -19.97 18.24
CA ASN A 650 -10.96 -20.85 19.18
C ASN A 650 -11.57 -22.09 18.52
N ALA A 651 -11.12 -22.45 17.31
CA ALA A 651 -11.56 -23.64 16.58
C ALA A 651 -10.36 -24.39 16.00
N LEU A 652 -10.37 -25.73 16.10
CA LEU A 652 -9.46 -26.57 15.34
C LEU A 652 -9.74 -26.39 13.85
N ALA A 653 -8.67 -26.31 13.05
CA ALA A 653 -8.77 -26.05 11.62
C ALA A 653 -9.31 -27.27 10.87
N GLU A 654 -10.42 -27.12 10.14
CA GLU A 654 -10.92 -28.18 9.25
C GLU A 654 -10.12 -28.31 7.95
N GLN A 655 -9.37 -27.28 7.55
CA GLN A 655 -8.59 -27.27 6.31
C GLN A 655 -7.30 -26.47 6.46
N SER A 656 -6.26 -26.92 5.76
CA SER A 656 -5.01 -26.18 5.55
C SER A 656 -4.44 -26.45 4.16
N SER A 657 -3.63 -25.53 3.65
CA SER A 657 -2.95 -25.68 2.36
C SER A 657 -1.65 -24.90 2.31
N ALA A 658 -0.68 -25.40 1.53
CA ALA A 658 0.57 -24.72 1.24
C ALA A 658 0.94 -24.84 -0.24
N MET A 659 1.58 -23.81 -0.80
CA MET A 659 2.15 -23.83 -2.16
C MET A 659 3.67 -23.75 -2.07
N LEU A 660 4.34 -24.77 -2.59
CA LEU A 660 5.79 -24.93 -2.57
C LEU A 660 6.35 -24.70 -3.97
N MET A 661 7.48 -24.02 -4.05
CA MET A 661 8.26 -23.87 -5.27
C MET A 661 9.72 -24.21 -5.00
N PHE A 662 10.25 -25.13 -5.78
CA PHE A 662 11.66 -25.48 -5.80
C PHE A 662 12.34 -24.91 -7.05
N ARG A 663 13.54 -24.36 -6.88
CA ARG A 663 14.48 -24.07 -7.97
C ARG A 663 15.52 -25.17 -8.01
N LEU A 664 15.54 -25.96 -9.06
CA LEU A 664 16.23 -27.25 -9.12
C LEU A 664 17.61 -27.12 -9.77
N VAL A 665 18.58 -27.89 -9.25
CA VAL A 665 19.85 -28.19 -9.94
C VAL A 665 19.97 -29.66 -10.35
N THR A 666 18.94 -30.47 -10.06
CA THR A 666 18.83 -31.90 -10.42
C THR A 666 17.47 -32.18 -11.08
N GLU A 667 17.27 -33.41 -11.54
CA GLU A 667 15.98 -33.85 -12.08
C GLU A 667 14.82 -33.66 -11.08
N PRO A 668 13.63 -33.19 -11.53
CA PRO A 668 12.49 -32.91 -10.65
C PRO A 668 12.02 -34.14 -9.88
N ASP A 669 12.08 -35.32 -10.48
CA ASP A 669 11.63 -36.58 -9.88
C ASP A 669 12.41 -36.93 -8.62
N VAL A 670 13.70 -36.56 -8.55
CA VAL A 670 14.53 -36.76 -7.35
C VAL A 670 13.98 -35.96 -6.18
N ILE A 671 13.65 -34.69 -6.42
CA ILE A 671 13.12 -33.80 -5.38
C ILE A 671 11.68 -34.17 -5.06
N TYR A 672 10.84 -34.45 -6.07
CA TYR A 672 9.45 -34.84 -5.87
C TYR A 672 9.33 -36.09 -5.01
N LYS A 673 10.12 -37.14 -5.31
CA LYS A 673 10.15 -38.36 -4.51
C LYS A 673 10.63 -38.08 -3.09
N ARG A 674 11.63 -37.21 -2.91
CA ARG A 674 12.10 -36.84 -1.57
C ARG A 674 11.04 -36.08 -0.77
N VAL A 675 10.31 -35.17 -1.41
CA VAL A 675 9.16 -34.49 -0.80
C VAL A 675 8.08 -35.49 -0.44
N GLU A 676 7.77 -36.46 -1.31
CA GLU A 676 6.79 -37.52 -1.05
C GLU A 676 7.18 -38.37 0.17
N GLU A 677 8.46 -38.76 0.28
CA GLU A 677 9.01 -39.47 1.45
C GLU A 677 8.91 -38.66 2.73
N ILE A 678 9.15 -37.35 2.67
CA ILE A 678 9.01 -36.46 3.83
C ILE A 678 7.54 -36.28 4.18
N VAL A 679 6.67 -36.03 3.21
CA VAL A 679 5.22 -35.91 3.41
C VAL A 679 4.68 -37.18 4.09
N ALA A 680 5.11 -38.37 3.65
CA ALA A 680 4.80 -39.66 4.26
C ALA A 680 3.29 -39.89 4.51
N GLY A 681 2.43 -39.34 3.63
CA GLY A 681 0.98 -39.40 3.76
C GLY A 681 0.35 -38.55 4.87
N ARG A 682 1.14 -37.71 5.56
CA ARG A 682 0.63 -36.78 6.60
C ARG A 682 -0.27 -35.69 6.03
N VAL A 683 -0.02 -35.29 4.78
CA VAL A 683 -0.84 -34.36 4.00
C VAL A 683 -0.97 -34.86 2.56
N GLU A 684 -2.00 -34.42 1.85
CA GLU A 684 -2.16 -34.68 0.43
C GLU A 684 -1.19 -33.81 -0.38
N MET A 685 -0.54 -34.39 -1.39
CA MET A 685 0.42 -33.72 -2.27
C MET A 685 -0.05 -33.76 -3.71
N LYS A 686 -0.01 -32.61 -4.39
CA LYS A 686 -0.37 -32.46 -5.81
C LYS A 686 0.73 -31.74 -6.58
N LEU A 687 1.22 -32.37 -7.66
CA LEU A 687 2.12 -31.72 -8.61
C LEU A 687 1.36 -30.68 -9.45
N TYR A 688 1.89 -29.47 -9.54
CA TYR A 688 1.31 -28.39 -10.36
C TYR A 688 2.06 -28.20 -11.67
N THR A 689 3.39 -28.04 -11.62
CA THR A 689 4.26 -27.97 -12.80
C THR A 689 5.67 -28.41 -12.44
N SER A 690 6.41 -28.94 -13.42
CA SER A 690 7.83 -29.25 -13.28
C SER A 690 8.56 -29.18 -14.62
N ASN A 691 9.86 -28.87 -14.55
CA ASN A 691 10.81 -29.07 -15.64
C ASN A 691 12.22 -29.27 -15.08
N ALA A 692 13.02 -30.06 -15.80
CA ALA A 692 14.42 -30.28 -15.46
C ALA A 692 15.25 -29.00 -15.68
N PRO A 693 16.38 -28.85 -14.97
CA PRO A 693 17.39 -27.86 -15.30
C PRO A 693 17.84 -28.03 -16.75
N VAL A 694 18.10 -26.93 -17.45
CA VAL A 694 18.57 -26.99 -18.84
C VAL A 694 20.02 -26.54 -18.89
N HIS A 695 20.88 -27.42 -19.38
CA HIS A 695 22.26 -27.08 -19.72
C HIS A 695 22.28 -26.30 -21.04
N LEU A 696 22.93 -25.14 -21.01
CA LEU A 696 22.89 -24.18 -22.09
C LEU A 696 24.27 -24.09 -22.77
N THR A 697 24.27 -23.66 -24.02
CA THR A 697 25.51 -23.50 -24.77
C THR A 697 26.14 -22.15 -24.44
N THR A 698 27.46 -22.13 -24.25
CA THR A 698 28.25 -20.91 -24.16
C THR A 698 29.18 -20.73 -25.35
N VAL A 699 29.64 -19.50 -25.55
CA VAL A 699 30.59 -19.14 -26.62
C VAL A 699 31.85 -18.57 -25.99
N GLU A 700 33.02 -19.07 -26.42
CA GLU A 700 34.31 -18.58 -25.93
C GLU A 700 34.48 -17.07 -26.23
N GLY A 701 34.98 -16.33 -25.25
CA GLY A 701 35.14 -14.87 -25.30
C GLY A 701 33.96 -14.07 -24.76
N TYR A 702 32.89 -14.73 -24.28
CA TYR A 702 31.77 -14.10 -23.60
C TYR A 702 31.76 -14.45 -22.11
N ASP A 703 31.38 -13.49 -21.27
CA ASP A 703 31.18 -13.72 -19.85
C ASP A 703 30.04 -14.72 -19.63
N THR A 704 30.18 -15.54 -18.59
CA THR A 704 29.21 -16.61 -18.30
C THR A 704 28.64 -16.53 -16.90
N GLY A 705 27.44 -17.08 -16.72
CA GLY A 705 26.73 -17.10 -15.45
C GLY A 705 25.82 -18.33 -15.30
N VAL A 706 24.97 -18.32 -14.29
CA VAL A 706 23.92 -19.31 -14.07
C VAL A 706 22.61 -18.56 -13.91
N ALA A 707 21.56 -18.97 -14.63
CA ALA A 707 20.23 -18.43 -14.44
C ALA A 707 19.53 -19.20 -13.31
N CYS A 708 19.18 -18.51 -12.23
CA CYS A 708 18.46 -19.10 -11.09
C CYS A 708 16.92 -19.10 -11.28
N PHE A 709 16.46 -18.83 -12.50
CA PHE A 709 15.07 -18.77 -12.90
C PHE A 709 14.83 -19.71 -14.10
N ASN A 710 13.56 -19.98 -14.37
CA ASN A 710 13.12 -20.82 -15.48
C ASN A 710 12.73 -19.91 -16.66
N THR A 711 12.76 -20.46 -17.88
CA THR A 711 12.35 -19.75 -19.11
C THR A 711 11.49 -20.67 -19.98
N ASP A 712 11.15 -20.22 -21.18
CA ASP A 712 10.45 -21.00 -22.20
C ASP A 712 11.29 -22.09 -22.90
N ILE A 713 12.63 -22.06 -22.78
CA ILE A 713 13.55 -23.01 -23.46
C ILE A 713 13.14 -24.50 -23.34
N PRO A 714 12.80 -25.06 -22.16
CA PRO A 714 12.46 -26.48 -22.03
C PRO A 714 11.15 -26.87 -22.73
N TYR A 715 10.35 -25.88 -23.17
CA TYR A 715 9.05 -26.11 -23.80
C TYR A 715 9.09 -25.98 -25.33
N PHE A 716 10.26 -25.69 -25.91
CA PHE A 716 10.46 -25.62 -27.36
C PHE A 716 11.22 -26.85 -27.89
N ASN A 717 10.64 -27.53 -28.87
CA ASN A 717 11.18 -28.77 -29.44
C ASN A 717 12.13 -28.45 -30.58
N PHE A 718 13.43 -28.53 -30.36
CA PHE A 718 14.45 -28.42 -31.40
C PHE A 718 15.76 -29.12 -30.99
N ASP A 719 16.56 -29.54 -31.98
CA ASP A 719 17.81 -30.28 -31.78
C ASP A 719 19.06 -29.38 -31.79
N GLY A 720 18.84 -28.07 -31.90
CA GLY A 720 19.89 -27.06 -31.98
C GLY A 720 20.45 -26.65 -30.62
N LYS A 721 21.21 -25.55 -30.62
CA LYS A 721 21.85 -25.00 -29.42
C LYS A 721 21.07 -23.80 -28.88
N ALA A 722 20.72 -23.83 -27.59
CA ALA A 722 20.11 -22.70 -26.88
C ALA A 722 21.18 -21.84 -26.20
N TYR A 723 21.01 -20.52 -26.27
CA TYR A 723 21.81 -19.51 -25.59
C TYR A 723 20.85 -18.60 -24.82
N LEU A 724 21.07 -18.44 -23.52
CA LEU A 724 20.26 -17.57 -22.67
C LEU A 724 21.09 -16.35 -22.29
N VAL A 725 20.75 -15.18 -22.84
CA VAL A 725 21.50 -13.95 -22.59
C VAL A 725 20.71 -12.69 -22.94
N GLY A 726 20.84 -11.67 -22.09
CA GLY A 726 20.29 -10.34 -22.33
C GLY A 726 20.83 -9.31 -21.34
N ALA A 727 20.54 -8.04 -21.64
CA ALA A 727 20.89 -6.91 -20.78
C ALA A 727 19.92 -6.78 -19.59
N GLY A 728 20.31 -6.03 -18.56
CA GLY A 728 19.55 -5.93 -17.32
C GLY A 728 19.75 -7.14 -16.39
N SER A 729 19.35 -7.03 -15.13
CA SER A 729 19.53 -8.09 -14.12
C SER A 729 18.18 -8.59 -13.64
N ILE A 730 18.02 -9.91 -13.53
CA ILE A 730 16.83 -10.54 -12.96
C ILE A 730 16.53 -10.05 -11.54
N THR A 731 17.53 -9.57 -10.80
CA THR A 731 17.35 -8.98 -9.46
C THR A 731 16.57 -7.67 -9.47
N ASP A 732 16.40 -7.07 -10.63
CA ASP A 732 15.63 -5.85 -10.85
C ASP A 732 14.28 -6.13 -11.53
N ALA A 733 14.01 -7.36 -11.97
CA ALA A 733 12.72 -7.77 -12.54
C ALA A 733 11.62 -7.91 -11.46
N HIS A 734 10.35 -7.90 -11.90
CA HIS A 734 9.15 -8.22 -11.08
C HIS A 734 8.95 -7.35 -9.84
N CYS A 735 9.56 -6.17 -9.78
CA CYS A 735 9.45 -5.24 -8.66
C CYS A 735 9.01 -3.84 -9.10
N PRO A 736 8.55 -2.96 -8.19
CA PRO A 736 8.13 -1.59 -8.52
C PRO A 736 9.23 -0.72 -9.14
N ARG A 737 10.49 -1.09 -8.91
CA ARG A 737 11.67 -0.36 -9.40
C ARG A 737 12.23 -0.90 -10.72
N GLU A 738 11.55 -1.84 -11.39
CA GLU A 738 12.08 -2.52 -12.58
C GLU A 738 12.68 -1.55 -13.61
N PHE A 739 13.91 -1.84 -14.02
CA PHE A 739 14.70 -0.94 -14.86
C PHE A 739 15.78 -1.65 -15.67
N ILE A 740 16.25 -0.97 -16.70
CA ILE A 740 17.44 -1.30 -17.48
C ILE A 740 18.26 -0.02 -17.72
N LYS A 741 19.58 -0.12 -17.64
CA LYS A 741 20.45 1.02 -17.99
C LYS A 741 20.43 1.25 -19.49
N LEU A 742 20.40 2.51 -19.91
CA LEU A 742 20.36 2.88 -21.33
C LEU A 742 21.62 2.41 -22.08
N ASP A 743 22.77 2.38 -21.43
CA ASP A 743 24.02 1.88 -22.02
C ASP A 743 23.99 0.36 -22.21
N ASP A 744 23.37 -0.37 -21.26
CA ASP A 744 23.18 -1.81 -21.38
C ASP A 744 22.18 -2.12 -22.53
N LEU A 745 21.09 -1.36 -22.62
CA LEU A 745 20.11 -1.48 -23.72
C LEU A 745 20.71 -1.14 -25.08
N LYS A 746 21.58 -0.12 -25.18
CA LYS A 746 22.26 0.20 -26.45
C LYS A 746 23.27 -0.87 -26.83
N SER A 747 24.06 -1.35 -25.86
CA SER A 747 25.09 -2.35 -26.11
C SER A 747 24.54 -3.74 -26.44
N VAL A 748 23.34 -4.09 -25.96
CA VAL A 748 22.72 -5.39 -26.25
C VAL A 748 22.45 -5.60 -27.75
N VAL A 749 22.18 -4.53 -28.51
CA VAL A 749 21.96 -4.62 -29.96
C VAL A 749 23.21 -5.13 -30.65
N ASP A 750 24.35 -4.51 -30.36
CA ASP A 750 25.63 -4.88 -30.95
C ASP A 750 26.12 -6.24 -30.44
N TYR A 751 25.78 -6.57 -29.18
CA TYR A 751 26.01 -7.90 -28.62
C TYR A 751 25.24 -8.97 -29.42
N TYR A 752 23.92 -8.83 -29.57
CA TYR A 752 23.08 -9.77 -30.32
C TYR A 752 23.49 -9.84 -31.80
N PHE A 753 23.83 -8.72 -32.42
CA PHE A 753 24.32 -8.72 -33.81
C PHE A 753 25.63 -9.49 -33.96
N LYS A 754 26.64 -9.23 -33.12
CA LYS A 754 27.95 -9.91 -33.19
C LYS A 754 27.82 -11.39 -32.87
N LEU A 755 27.07 -11.73 -31.82
CA LEU A 755 26.81 -13.12 -31.46
C LEU A 755 26.05 -13.85 -32.58
N GLY A 756 24.95 -13.27 -33.06
CA GLY A 756 24.15 -13.85 -34.12
C GLY A 756 24.94 -14.05 -35.41
N LYS A 757 25.72 -13.05 -35.83
CA LYS A 757 26.60 -13.15 -37.01
C LYS A 757 27.61 -14.29 -36.83
N ARG A 758 28.28 -14.37 -35.68
CA ARG A 758 29.24 -15.43 -35.38
C ARG A 758 28.58 -16.82 -35.46
N LEU A 759 27.41 -17.00 -34.86
CA LEU A 759 26.70 -18.30 -34.90
C LEU A 759 26.24 -18.68 -36.32
N ILE A 760 25.88 -17.70 -37.14
CA ILE A 760 25.55 -17.91 -38.55
C ILE A 760 26.80 -18.24 -39.37
N GLU A 761 27.96 -17.68 -39.06
CA GLU A 761 29.21 -17.94 -39.79
C GLU A 761 29.90 -19.23 -39.34
N ASP A 762 29.89 -19.55 -38.04
CA ASP A 762 30.61 -20.69 -37.43
C ASP A 762 30.07 -22.08 -37.83
N GLY A 763 28.93 -22.16 -38.53
CA GLY A 763 28.48 -23.41 -39.14
C GLY A 763 28.38 -23.33 -40.67
N LYS A 764 29.08 -22.41 -41.33
CA LYS A 764 29.51 -22.65 -42.72
C LYS A 764 30.67 -23.64 -42.69
#